data_AF-A0A6B3AI19-F1
#
_entry.id   AF-A0A6B3AI19-F1
#
_cell.length_a   1.000
_cell.length_b   1.000
_cell.length_c   1.000
_cell.angle_alpha   90.00
_cell.angle_beta   90.00
_cell.angle_gamma   90.00
#
_symmetry.space_group_name_H-M   'P 1'
#
loop_
_entity.id
_entity.type
_entity.pdbx_description
1 polymer ?
#
loop_
_entity_poly.entity_id
_entity_poly.type
_entity_poly.pdbx_seq_one_letter_code
_entity_poly.pdbx_strand_id
1 'polypeptide(L)'
;MTVRYYVAAAALLPVGAALGIVMARGDLAGDLPERALLAHEMVNLLGWIGLTVAGTLITLWPTMLRTRVADGAERAARRALPVLVAGLLLAVVAALLAPPPAAAAGVAVHTAGLVIAGTPWLREARTKPPRSFAAWSVAAGVLWLTGSLVALTGILLSTTSWTTAAARVSQLTAPLAAGWIAQVLLGALSFLVPVVLGGGPAAVRTATAGLERAWPARLTVTNTALLLCVLPVPSMVRVVCSSLLLLVLLHFLALLVHTVARALRTRRTGPAAGQGAGQAAGQAAGQAAGQGAGHAPSGSSGTSGPPGPSGPPGPPHRVLGGVAAGLAVVMLGVAGGGAMDVRSLPVVAGSAATTADGTGEVRPTGRTTTADVTVRGMRFSPATIDVPAGNRLVIRLHNTGTDTHDLVLETGARTDRLRPGGRDTLDAGVVGRDLSGWCSVVGHRQMGMVLAIRVTGERPDRGTAHDHGSAAGTGATDGGSGDTRDGRSGDTRDGGSAAEAFDPMAESAPGFTAREAQLPPVTAPAGPRLHRRTLTVTEAVTEVAPGVRQKLWTFGGTAPGPVLRGRVGDTFEITLVNDGTIGHSVDFHAGALAPDRPMRTLQPGRSLTYRFTATRSGIWMYHCATMPMSLHIANGMFGAVIIDPPGLPDADREYVLVQSEFYLGAQNATADPDKIRAGRPDMVAFNGYANQYDHDPLTARAGERVRVWVLSAGPDRPSAFHVVGGQFDTVFREGAYALRPGGAERGGAQVLDLPPAAGGFVELTFPEAGTYPFVTHVMTDAERGAHGVFRVR
;
A
#
# COMPACT_ATOMS: atom_id res chain seq x y z
N MET A 1 -14.83 -34.33 -11.28
CA MET A 1 -14.44 -34.33 -9.84
C MET A 1 -14.36 -32.91 -9.32
N THR A 2 -13.33 -32.17 -9.74
CA THR A 2 -12.97 -30.82 -9.33
C THR A 2 -14.11 -29.80 -9.45
N VAL A 3 -14.93 -29.88 -10.51
CA VAL A 3 -16.10 -29.00 -10.68
C VAL A 3 -17.05 -29.03 -9.48
N ARG A 4 -17.30 -30.20 -8.87
CA ARG A 4 -18.21 -30.29 -7.71
C ARG A 4 -17.66 -29.58 -6.48
N TYR A 5 -16.34 -29.60 -6.29
CA TYR A 5 -15.67 -28.85 -5.23
C TYR A 5 -15.76 -27.34 -5.49
N TYR A 6 -15.57 -26.89 -6.73
CA TYR A 6 -15.72 -25.47 -7.08
C TYR A 6 -17.16 -24.98 -6.94
N VAL A 7 -18.16 -25.78 -7.31
CA VAL A 7 -19.57 -25.43 -7.10
C VAL A 7 -19.88 -25.32 -5.61
N ALA A 8 -19.41 -26.27 -4.79
CA ALA A 8 -19.59 -26.20 -3.34
C ALA A 8 -18.87 -24.99 -2.72
N ALA A 9 -17.63 -24.70 -3.14
CA ALA A 9 -16.88 -23.53 -2.72
C ALA A 9 -17.59 -22.22 -3.10
N ALA A 10 -18.09 -22.12 -4.33
CA ALA A 10 -18.82 -20.96 -4.82
C ALA A 10 -20.15 -20.75 -4.08
N ALA A 11 -20.85 -21.82 -3.70
CA ALA A 11 -22.06 -21.75 -2.90
C ALA A 11 -21.84 -21.22 -1.48
N LEU A 12 -20.63 -21.38 -0.92
CA LEU A 12 -20.27 -20.89 0.41
C LEU A 12 -19.83 -19.43 0.42
N LEU A 13 -19.43 -18.87 -0.73
CA LEU A 13 -19.00 -17.47 -0.84
C LEU A 13 -20.11 -16.48 -0.43
N PRO A 14 -21.37 -16.60 -0.89
CA PRO A 14 -22.46 -15.74 -0.42
C PRO A 14 -22.70 -15.83 1.09
N VAL A 15 -22.52 -17.01 1.70
CA VAL A 15 -22.67 -17.20 3.15
C VAL A 15 -21.57 -16.45 3.90
N GLY A 16 -20.33 -16.56 3.44
CA GLY A 16 -19.21 -15.79 3.99
C GLY A 16 -19.42 -14.28 3.86
N ALA A 17 -19.87 -13.82 2.69
CA ALA A 17 -20.18 -12.42 2.44
C ALA A 17 -21.32 -11.92 3.35
N ALA A 18 -22.39 -12.69 3.52
CA ALA A 18 -23.50 -12.35 4.41
C ALA A 18 -23.05 -12.20 5.87
N LEU A 19 -22.22 -13.12 6.38
CA LEU A 19 -21.64 -13.01 7.72
C LEU A 19 -20.76 -11.75 7.84
N GLY A 20 -19.97 -11.43 6.81
CA GLY A 20 -19.17 -10.21 6.77
C GLY A 20 -20.00 -8.93 6.79
N ILE A 21 -21.12 -8.89 6.05
CA ILE A 21 -22.07 -7.77 6.06
C ILE A 21 -22.69 -7.58 7.46
N VAL A 22 -23.12 -8.68 8.10
CA VAL A 22 -23.69 -8.63 9.45
C VAL A 22 -22.67 -8.08 10.45
N MET A 23 -21.41 -8.53 10.38
CA MET A 23 -20.34 -7.99 11.22
C MET A 23 -20.06 -6.51 10.96
N ALA A 24 -20.09 -6.08 9.70
CA ALA A 24 -19.83 -4.69 9.31
C ALA A 24 -20.88 -3.70 9.81
N ARG A 25 -22.14 -4.13 9.99
CA ARG A 25 -23.22 -3.29 10.53
C ARG A 25 -23.00 -2.89 11.99
N GLY A 26 -22.27 -3.69 12.76
CA GLY A 26 -21.93 -3.38 14.15
C GLY A 26 -23.08 -3.55 15.15
N ASP A 27 -24.20 -4.15 14.75
CA ASP A 27 -25.40 -4.33 15.59
C ASP A 27 -25.32 -5.55 16.53
N LEU A 28 -24.22 -6.33 16.49
CA LEU A 28 -24.04 -7.53 17.30
C LEU A 28 -23.58 -7.17 18.72
N ALA A 29 -24.27 -7.69 19.73
CA ALA A 29 -23.95 -7.49 21.15
C ALA A 29 -23.46 -8.78 21.82
N GLY A 30 -22.77 -8.65 22.96
CA GLY A 30 -22.24 -9.80 23.71
C GLY A 30 -21.07 -10.48 23.01
N ASP A 31 -21.05 -11.82 22.99
CA ASP A 31 -20.02 -12.65 22.33
C ASP A 31 -20.33 -12.97 20.86
N LEU A 32 -21.45 -12.44 20.33
CA LEU A 32 -21.88 -12.63 18.94
C LEU A 32 -20.90 -12.08 17.90
N PRO A 33 -20.20 -10.93 18.11
CA PRO A 33 -19.18 -10.47 17.17
C PRO A 33 -18.05 -11.50 16.97
N GLU A 34 -17.54 -12.10 18.04
CA GLU A 34 -16.45 -13.07 17.99
C GLU A 34 -16.91 -14.42 17.40
N ARG A 35 -18.14 -14.83 17.71
CA ARG A 35 -18.77 -16.00 17.08
C ARG A 35 -18.94 -15.81 15.58
N ALA A 36 -19.45 -14.64 15.17
CA ALA A 36 -19.65 -14.30 13.77
C ALA A 36 -18.32 -14.21 13.02
N LEU A 37 -17.28 -13.64 13.66
CA LEU A 37 -15.92 -13.59 13.12
C LEU A 37 -15.38 -14.99 12.84
N LEU A 38 -15.41 -15.89 13.83
CA LEU A 38 -14.91 -17.25 13.65
C LEU A 38 -15.73 -18.05 12.64
N ALA A 39 -17.06 -17.88 12.63
CA ALA A 39 -17.91 -18.47 11.61
C ALA A 39 -17.56 -17.97 10.20
N HIS A 40 -17.34 -16.65 10.05
CA HIS A 40 -16.93 -16.02 8.79
C HIS A 40 -15.57 -16.55 8.32
N GLU A 41 -14.58 -16.64 9.22
CA GLU A 41 -13.27 -17.20 8.93
C GLU A 41 -13.36 -18.67 8.51
N MET A 42 -14.14 -19.50 9.22
CA MET A 42 -14.34 -20.91 8.88
C MET A 42 -14.99 -21.07 7.48
N VAL A 43 -16.03 -20.31 7.17
CA VAL A 43 -16.70 -20.37 5.85
C VAL A 43 -15.74 -19.97 4.73
N ASN A 44 -14.97 -18.91 4.90
CA ASN A 44 -14.07 -18.44 3.84
C ASN A 44 -12.81 -19.30 3.71
N LEU A 45 -12.16 -19.65 4.82
CA LEU A 45 -10.91 -20.41 4.81
C LEU A 45 -11.16 -21.89 4.55
N LEU A 46 -12.04 -22.55 5.30
CA LEU A 46 -12.26 -24.00 5.16
C LEU A 46 -13.23 -24.33 4.02
N GLY A 47 -14.20 -23.44 3.76
CA GLY A 47 -15.17 -23.56 2.69
C GLY A 47 -14.65 -23.06 1.36
N TRP A 48 -14.71 -21.75 1.13
CA TRP A 48 -14.41 -21.15 -0.17
C TRP A 48 -12.99 -21.46 -0.65
N ILE A 49 -11.98 -21.15 0.16
CA ILE A 49 -10.58 -21.37 -0.20
C ILE A 49 -10.21 -22.85 -0.07
N GLY A 50 -10.56 -23.48 1.06
CA GLY A 50 -10.22 -24.86 1.39
C GLY A 50 -10.73 -25.87 0.38
N LEU A 51 -12.02 -25.81 0.02
CA LEU A 51 -12.60 -26.70 -0.99
C LEU A 51 -12.04 -26.42 -2.39
N THR A 52 -11.74 -25.16 -2.72
CA THR A 52 -11.11 -24.81 -4.00
C THR A 52 -9.71 -25.42 -4.10
N VAL A 53 -8.90 -25.31 -3.05
CA VAL A 53 -7.56 -25.92 -2.98
C VAL A 53 -7.68 -27.45 -3.06
N ALA A 54 -8.50 -28.08 -2.23
CA ALA A 54 -8.69 -29.52 -2.23
C ALA A 54 -9.15 -30.05 -3.60
N GLY A 55 -10.12 -29.37 -4.22
CA GLY A 55 -10.63 -29.71 -5.56
C GLY A 55 -9.55 -29.61 -6.64
N THR A 56 -8.73 -28.56 -6.57
CA THR A 56 -7.63 -28.32 -7.53
C THR A 56 -6.53 -29.36 -7.37
N LEU A 57 -6.18 -29.75 -6.14
CA LEU A 57 -5.12 -30.72 -5.88
C LEU A 57 -5.44 -32.12 -6.40
N ILE A 58 -6.71 -32.50 -6.56
CA ILE A 58 -7.11 -33.78 -7.19
C ILE A 58 -6.46 -33.96 -8.57
N THR A 59 -6.35 -32.89 -9.36
CA THR A 59 -5.80 -32.95 -10.72
C THR A 59 -4.41 -32.33 -10.80
N LEU A 60 -4.17 -31.24 -10.08
CA LEU A 60 -2.90 -30.51 -10.15
C LEU A 60 -1.75 -31.26 -9.47
N TRP A 61 -2.00 -31.94 -8.35
CA TRP A 61 -0.96 -32.66 -7.61
C TRP A 61 -0.27 -33.78 -8.41
N PRO A 62 -1.00 -34.76 -9.00
CA PRO A 62 -0.36 -35.80 -9.83
C PRO A 62 0.32 -35.21 -11.07
N THR A 63 -0.24 -34.13 -11.62
CA THR A 63 0.34 -33.41 -12.75
C THR A 63 1.69 -32.77 -12.38
N MET A 64 1.79 -32.12 -11.22
CA MET A 64 3.04 -31.55 -10.69
C MET A 64 4.09 -32.63 -10.41
N LEU A 65 3.68 -33.76 -9.81
CA LEU A 65 4.56 -34.90 -9.56
C LEU A 65 4.92 -35.66 -10.86
N ARG A 66 4.18 -35.43 -11.94
CA ARG A 66 4.29 -36.17 -13.21
C ARG A 66 4.06 -37.67 -13.00
N THR A 67 3.02 -38.00 -12.26
CA THR A 67 2.55 -39.37 -12.03
C THR A 67 1.10 -39.48 -12.48
N ARG A 68 0.60 -40.71 -12.67
CA ARG A 68 -0.81 -40.93 -12.97
C ARG A 68 -1.63 -40.67 -11.71
N VAL A 69 -2.86 -40.18 -11.89
CA VAL A 69 -3.84 -40.09 -10.80
C VAL A 69 -4.00 -41.49 -10.19
N ALA A 70 -3.89 -41.60 -8.87
CA ALA A 70 -3.94 -42.88 -8.18
C ALA A 70 -5.30 -43.58 -8.33
N ASP A 71 -5.27 -44.91 -8.37
CA ASP A 71 -6.49 -45.71 -8.45
C ASP A 71 -7.41 -45.43 -7.25
N GLY A 72 -8.66 -45.11 -7.56
CA GLY A 72 -9.65 -44.74 -6.56
C GLY A 72 -9.59 -43.29 -6.06
N ALA A 73 -8.75 -42.41 -6.62
CA ALA A 73 -8.73 -40.98 -6.28
C ALA A 73 -10.10 -40.32 -6.49
N GLU A 74 -10.82 -40.69 -7.55
CA GLU A 74 -12.18 -40.25 -7.80
C GLU A 74 -13.16 -40.69 -6.70
N ARG A 75 -13.07 -41.95 -6.25
CA ARG A 75 -13.91 -42.46 -5.16
C ARG A 75 -13.62 -41.74 -3.85
N ALA A 76 -12.35 -41.50 -3.54
CA ALA A 76 -11.92 -40.75 -2.37
C ALA A 76 -12.46 -39.30 -2.41
N ALA A 77 -12.31 -38.61 -3.54
CA ALA A 77 -12.84 -37.24 -3.71
C ALA A 77 -14.37 -37.18 -3.59
N ARG A 78 -15.10 -38.13 -4.19
CA ARG A 78 -16.57 -38.20 -4.07
C ARG A 78 -17.02 -38.43 -2.62
N ARG A 79 -16.27 -39.21 -1.82
CA ARG A 79 -16.55 -39.46 -0.41
C ARG A 79 -16.14 -38.30 0.51
N ALA A 80 -15.04 -37.62 0.19
CA ALA A 80 -14.51 -36.54 1.00
C ALA A 80 -15.39 -35.28 0.96
N LEU A 81 -15.91 -34.90 -0.21
CA LEU A 81 -16.70 -33.66 -0.37
C LEU A 81 -17.89 -33.54 0.62
N PRO A 82 -18.80 -34.54 0.75
CA PRO A 82 -19.89 -34.43 1.71
C PRO A 82 -19.40 -34.36 3.16
N VAL A 83 -18.31 -35.06 3.50
CA VAL A 83 -17.71 -35.01 4.85
C VAL A 83 -17.13 -33.63 5.15
N LEU A 84 -16.43 -33.02 4.18
CA LEU A 84 -15.88 -31.66 4.29
C LEU A 84 -16.98 -30.62 4.51
N VAL A 85 -18.05 -30.67 3.70
CA VAL A 85 -19.19 -29.74 3.80
C VAL A 85 -19.95 -29.96 5.10
N ALA A 86 -20.23 -31.21 5.49
CA ALA A 86 -20.92 -31.52 6.74
C ALA A 86 -20.11 -31.05 7.96
N GLY A 87 -18.79 -31.29 7.97
CA GLY A 87 -17.91 -30.81 9.04
C GLY A 87 -17.86 -29.29 9.13
N LEU A 88 -17.81 -28.60 7.99
CA LEU A 88 -17.85 -27.14 7.95
C LEU A 88 -19.18 -26.60 8.49
N LEU A 89 -20.32 -27.13 8.01
CA LEU A 89 -21.64 -26.71 8.48
C LEU A 89 -21.79 -26.95 9.98
N LEU A 90 -21.34 -28.11 10.48
CA LEU A 90 -21.33 -28.42 11.90
C LEU A 90 -20.47 -27.42 12.69
N ALA A 91 -19.26 -27.09 12.20
CA ALA A 91 -18.36 -26.14 12.85
C ALA A 91 -18.97 -24.73 12.92
N VAL A 92 -19.56 -24.26 11.81
CA VAL A 92 -20.17 -22.93 11.70
C VAL A 92 -21.43 -22.82 12.56
N VAL A 93 -22.32 -23.82 12.51
CA VAL A 93 -23.53 -23.85 13.34
C VAL A 93 -23.16 -23.91 14.82
N ALA A 94 -22.17 -24.73 15.19
CA ALA A 94 -21.68 -24.78 16.56
C ALA A 94 -21.01 -23.47 17.00
N ALA A 95 -20.27 -22.80 16.10
CA ALA A 95 -19.70 -21.49 16.40
C ALA A 95 -20.77 -20.44 16.72
N LEU A 96 -21.86 -20.46 15.97
CA LEU A 96 -22.96 -19.50 16.17
C LEU A 96 -23.84 -19.84 17.38
N LEU A 97 -24.05 -21.11 17.70
CA LEU A 97 -25.09 -21.54 18.65
C LEU A 97 -24.60 -22.23 19.93
N ALA A 98 -23.33 -22.65 19.99
CA ALA A 98 -22.82 -23.53 21.05
C ALA A 98 -21.53 -22.95 21.67
N PRO A 99 -21.01 -23.51 22.78
CA PRO A 99 -19.70 -23.13 23.31
C PRO A 99 -18.54 -23.62 22.41
N PRO A 100 -17.33 -23.04 22.52
CA PRO A 100 -16.20 -23.34 21.61
C PRO A 100 -15.86 -24.83 21.42
N PRO A 101 -15.91 -25.70 22.44
CA PRO A 101 -15.60 -27.12 22.27
C PRO A 101 -16.55 -27.85 21.31
N ALA A 102 -17.78 -27.38 21.14
CA ALA A 102 -18.73 -27.97 20.20
C ALA A 102 -18.30 -27.75 18.74
N ALA A 103 -17.69 -26.60 18.42
CA ALA A 103 -17.18 -26.32 17.08
C ALA A 103 -15.95 -27.19 16.72
N ALA A 104 -15.18 -27.64 17.73
CA ALA A 104 -14.07 -28.55 17.52
C ALA A 104 -14.50 -29.88 16.87
N ALA A 105 -15.70 -30.37 17.18
CA ALA A 105 -16.25 -31.57 16.54
C ALA A 105 -16.45 -31.37 15.02
N GLY A 106 -16.98 -30.21 14.62
CA GLY A 106 -17.11 -29.85 13.21
C GLY A 106 -15.76 -29.75 12.49
N VAL A 107 -14.78 -29.09 13.12
CA VAL A 107 -13.41 -28.98 12.59
C VAL A 107 -12.74 -30.36 12.47
N ALA A 108 -12.97 -31.27 13.41
CA ALA A 108 -12.46 -32.64 13.36
C ALA A 108 -13.09 -33.44 12.19
N VAL A 109 -14.40 -33.34 11.99
CA VAL A 109 -15.09 -33.96 10.84
C VAL A 109 -14.57 -33.38 9.52
N HIS A 110 -14.38 -32.06 9.43
CA HIS A 110 -13.80 -31.42 8.25
C HIS A 110 -12.38 -31.93 7.97
N THR A 111 -11.56 -32.06 9.02
CA THR A 111 -10.20 -32.61 8.94
C THR A 111 -10.21 -34.06 8.46
N ALA A 112 -11.15 -34.89 8.93
CA ALA A 112 -11.32 -36.26 8.44
C ALA A 112 -11.66 -36.28 6.93
N GLY A 113 -12.48 -35.34 6.46
CA GLY A 113 -12.75 -35.14 5.04
C GLY A 113 -11.48 -34.85 4.24
N LEU A 114 -10.59 -33.98 4.75
CA LEU A 114 -9.30 -33.68 4.13
C LEU A 114 -8.36 -34.90 4.12
N VAL A 115 -8.35 -35.70 5.19
CA VAL A 115 -7.58 -36.95 5.24
C VAL A 115 -8.05 -37.92 4.16
N ILE A 116 -9.37 -38.10 4.00
CA ILE A 116 -9.95 -38.95 2.94
C ILE A 116 -9.49 -38.45 1.56
N ALA A 117 -9.62 -37.15 1.30
CA ALA A 117 -9.19 -36.51 0.05
C ALA A 117 -7.67 -36.62 -0.18
N GLY A 118 -6.87 -36.61 0.88
CA GLY A 118 -5.41 -36.65 0.86
C GLY A 118 -4.80 -38.05 0.74
N THR A 119 -5.56 -39.11 1.00
CA THR A 119 -5.04 -40.48 0.85
C THR A 119 -4.48 -40.80 -0.54
N PRO A 120 -5.10 -40.39 -1.67
CA PRO A 120 -4.53 -40.60 -3.00
C PRO A 120 -3.29 -39.70 -3.22
N TRP A 121 -3.31 -38.45 -2.73
CA TRP A 121 -2.19 -37.52 -2.85
C TRP A 121 -0.92 -38.08 -2.19
N LEU A 122 -1.06 -38.72 -1.04
CA LEU A 122 0.06 -39.36 -0.34
C LEU A 122 0.57 -40.59 -1.09
N ARG A 123 -0.31 -41.40 -1.68
CA ARG A 123 0.09 -42.53 -2.53
C ARG A 123 0.86 -42.06 -3.75
N GLU A 124 0.37 -41.01 -4.43
CA GLU A 124 1.04 -40.39 -5.57
C GLU A 124 2.44 -39.88 -5.19
N ALA A 125 2.55 -39.19 -4.05
CA ALA A 125 3.83 -38.71 -3.52
C ALA A 125 4.81 -39.85 -3.17
N ARG A 126 4.31 -40.99 -2.69
CA ARG A 126 5.13 -42.19 -2.44
C ARG A 126 5.61 -42.84 -3.73
N THR A 127 4.77 -42.88 -4.77
CA THR A 127 5.17 -43.41 -6.08
C THR A 127 6.21 -42.53 -6.76
N LYS A 128 6.05 -41.21 -6.67
CA LYS A 128 6.97 -40.24 -7.26
C LYS A 128 7.14 -39.05 -6.32
N PRO A 129 8.24 -39.00 -5.54
CA PRO A 129 8.42 -37.97 -4.53
C PRO A 129 8.57 -36.58 -5.16
N PRO A 130 8.16 -35.52 -4.44
CA PRO A 130 8.30 -34.14 -4.90
C PRO A 130 9.78 -33.78 -5.13
N ARG A 131 10.06 -33.14 -6.27
CA ARG A 131 11.43 -32.79 -6.72
C ARG A 131 11.58 -31.36 -7.25
N SER A 132 10.50 -30.59 -7.25
CA SER A 132 10.46 -29.21 -7.75
C SER A 132 10.01 -28.28 -6.64
N PHE A 133 10.33 -26.99 -6.77
CA PHE A 133 9.78 -25.94 -5.91
C PHE A 133 8.26 -26.04 -5.84
N ALA A 134 7.60 -26.18 -6.99
CA ALA A 134 6.14 -26.24 -7.08
C ALA A 134 5.55 -27.34 -6.20
N ALA A 135 6.07 -28.57 -6.31
CA ALA A 135 5.55 -29.71 -5.55
C ALA A 135 5.88 -29.60 -4.05
N TRP A 136 7.08 -29.14 -3.69
CA TRP A 136 7.47 -28.96 -2.29
C TRP A 136 6.74 -27.80 -1.60
N SER A 137 6.50 -26.70 -2.31
CA SER A 137 5.73 -25.55 -1.81
C SER A 137 4.28 -25.94 -1.54
N VAL A 138 3.63 -26.67 -2.46
CA VAL A 138 2.27 -27.18 -2.25
C VAL A 138 2.23 -28.18 -1.09
N ALA A 139 3.20 -29.10 -1.00
CA ALA A 139 3.28 -30.05 0.11
C ALA A 139 3.39 -29.36 1.47
N ALA A 140 4.30 -28.38 1.57
CA ALA A 140 4.49 -27.60 2.78
C ALA A 140 3.22 -26.79 3.13
N GLY A 141 2.52 -26.23 2.13
CA GLY A 141 1.25 -25.56 2.35
C GLY A 141 0.15 -26.47 2.92
N VAL A 142 0.05 -27.71 2.43
CA VAL A 142 -0.89 -28.71 2.99
C VAL A 142 -0.51 -29.13 4.41
N LEU A 143 0.79 -29.22 4.72
CA LEU A 143 1.28 -29.48 6.08
C LEU A 143 0.93 -28.32 7.03
N TRP A 144 1.11 -27.08 6.61
CA TRP A 144 0.71 -25.89 7.38
C TRP A 144 -0.78 -25.83 7.63
N LEU A 145 -1.62 -26.14 6.63
CA LEU A 145 -3.06 -26.26 6.82
C LEU A 145 -3.39 -27.31 7.88
N THR A 146 -2.78 -28.50 7.77
CA THR A 146 -3.03 -29.61 8.70
C THR A 146 -2.62 -29.24 10.12
N GLY A 147 -1.45 -28.63 10.31
CA GLY A 147 -0.99 -28.14 11.61
C GLY A 147 -1.90 -27.06 12.20
N SER A 148 -2.35 -26.11 11.37
CA SER A 148 -3.29 -25.07 11.79
C SER A 148 -4.66 -25.64 12.18
N LEU A 149 -5.15 -26.69 11.52
CA LEU A 149 -6.40 -27.36 11.89
C LEU A 149 -6.28 -28.10 13.23
N VAL A 150 -5.14 -28.74 13.49
CA VAL A 150 -4.84 -29.37 14.79
C VAL A 150 -4.78 -28.30 15.88
N ALA A 151 -4.07 -27.20 15.63
CA ALA A 151 -3.99 -26.08 16.57
C ALA A 151 -5.35 -25.44 16.83
N LEU A 152 -6.16 -25.21 15.78
CA LEU A 152 -7.54 -24.70 15.90
C LEU A 152 -8.40 -25.62 16.75
N THR A 153 -8.34 -26.93 16.52
CA THR A 153 -9.05 -27.93 17.32
C THR A 153 -8.61 -27.85 18.79
N GLY A 154 -7.30 -27.78 19.06
CA GLY A 154 -6.76 -27.62 20.41
C GLY A 154 -7.22 -26.32 21.09
N ILE A 155 -7.21 -25.20 20.37
CA ILE A 155 -7.70 -23.90 20.87
C ILE A 155 -9.18 -24.01 21.25
N LEU A 156 -10.02 -24.55 20.36
CA LEU A 156 -11.46 -24.69 20.60
C LEU A 156 -11.78 -25.64 21.75
N LEU A 157 -11.03 -26.74 21.92
CA LEU A 157 -11.19 -27.66 23.05
C LEU A 157 -10.70 -27.10 24.37
N SER A 158 -9.67 -26.24 24.34
CA SER A 158 -9.05 -25.66 25.54
C SER A 158 -9.72 -24.38 26.05
N THR A 159 -10.72 -23.85 25.34
CA THR A 159 -11.37 -22.57 25.66
C THR A 159 -12.85 -22.74 25.92
N THR A 160 -13.39 -21.97 26.88
CA THR A 160 -14.82 -21.93 27.19
C THR A 160 -15.49 -20.64 26.70
N SER A 161 -14.69 -19.61 26.41
CA SER A 161 -15.15 -18.30 25.91
C SER A 161 -14.76 -18.07 24.45
N TRP A 162 -15.70 -17.55 23.66
CA TRP A 162 -15.48 -17.17 22.27
C TRP A 162 -14.52 -15.99 22.11
N THR A 163 -14.42 -15.10 23.10
CA THR A 163 -13.44 -14.00 23.08
C THR A 163 -12.01 -14.51 23.18
N THR A 164 -11.76 -15.45 24.09
CA THR A 164 -10.46 -16.12 24.21
C THR A 164 -10.16 -16.98 23.00
N ALA A 165 -11.17 -17.68 22.46
CA ALA A 165 -11.01 -18.46 21.24
C ALA A 165 -10.59 -17.57 20.07
N ALA A 166 -11.29 -16.46 19.80
CA ALA A 166 -10.96 -15.53 18.73
C ALA A 166 -9.55 -14.93 18.89
N ALA A 167 -9.19 -14.50 20.11
CA ALA A 167 -7.86 -13.98 20.39
C ALA A 167 -6.75 -15.00 20.11
N ARG A 168 -6.94 -16.27 20.46
CA ARG A 168 -5.95 -17.34 20.20
C ARG A 168 -5.94 -17.78 18.74
N VAL A 169 -7.10 -17.84 18.08
CA VAL A 169 -7.20 -18.16 16.65
C VAL A 169 -6.49 -17.13 15.79
N SER A 170 -6.44 -15.85 16.20
CA SER A 170 -5.68 -14.81 15.50
C SER A 170 -4.19 -15.16 15.31
N GLN A 171 -3.61 -15.99 16.17
CA GLN A 171 -2.22 -16.50 16.05
C GLN A 171 -2.03 -17.41 14.83
N LEU A 172 -3.11 -18.02 14.33
CA LEU A 172 -3.11 -18.88 13.14
C LEU A 172 -3.14 -18.08 11.83
N THR A 173 -3.29 -16.76 11.88
CA THR A 173 -3.33 -15.89 10.69
C THR A 173 -2.08 -16.06 9.83
N ALA A 174 -0.88 -15.96 10.41
CA ALA A 174 0.36 -16.12 9.66
C ALA A 174 0.56 -17.55 9.10
N PRO A 175 0.36 -18.63 9.89
CA PRO A 175 0.32 -20.00 9.39
C PRO A 175 -0.65 -20.24 8.23
N LEU A 176 -1.86 -19.70 8.29
CA LEU A 176 -2.89 -19.91 7.27
C LEU A 176 -2.61 -19.06 6.02
N ALA A 177 -2.29 -17.78 6.18
CA ALA A 177 -2.04 -16.88 5.06
C ALA A 177 -0.70 -17.17 4.37
N ALA A 178 0.40 -17.15 5.11
CA ALA A 178 1.75 -17.31 4.56
C ALA A 178 2.15 -18.79 4.43
N GLY A 179 1.80 -19.61 5.42
CA GLY A 179 2.16 -21.03 5.44
C GLY A 179 1.35 -21.87 4.46
N TRP A 180 0.04 -21.67 4.40
CA TRP A 180 -0.84 -22.44 3.53
C TRP A 180 -1.20 -21.73 2.22
N ILE A 181 -1.96 -20.63 2.26
CA ILE A 181 -2.54 -20.00 1.07
C ILE A 181 -1.45 -19.54 0.10
N ALA A 182 -0.49 -18.75 0.60
CA ALA A 182 0.59 -18.24 -0.23
C ALA A 182 1.45 -19.37 -0.79
N GLN A 183 1.85 -20.37 0.01
CA GLN A 183 2.68 -21.47 -0.49
C GLN A 183 1.98 -22.33 -1.55
N VAL A 184 0.69 -22.62 -1.40
CA VAL A 184 -0.07 -23.34 -2.42
C VAL A 184 -0.17 -22.50 -3.70
N LEU A 185 -0.47 -21.20 -3.58
CA LEU A 185 -0.56 -20.29 -4.72
C LEU A 185 0.77 -20.16 -5.47
N LEU A 186 1.87 -19.90 -4.75
CA LEU A 186 3.21 -19.79 -5.32
C LEU A 186 3.64 -21.09 -6.00
N GLY A 187 3.33 -22.23 -5.38
CA GLY A 187 3.60 -23.54 -5.97
C GLY A 187 2.80 -23.77 -7.25
N ALA A 188 1.50 -23.45 -7.25
CA ALA A 188 0.63 -23.54 -8.41
C ALA A 188 1.08 -22.62 -9.56
N LEU A 189 1.39 -21.35 -9.28
CA LEU A 189 1.88 -20.39 -10.27
C LEU A 189 3.23 -20.81 -10.85
N SER A 190 4.13 -21.35 -10.02
CA SER A 190 5.43 -21.86 -10.49
C SER A 190 5.30 -22.97 -11.52
N PHE A 191 4.23 -23.76 -11.43
CA PHE A 191 3.94 -24.82 -12.37
C PHE A 191 3.15 -24.33 -13.59
N LEU A 192 2.09 -23.57 -13.37
CA LEU A 192 1.13 -23.20 -14.42
C LEU A 192 1.63 -22.09 -15.34
N VAL A 193 2.34 -21.08 -14.82
CA VAL A 193 2.74 -19.92 -15.63
C VAL A 193 3.65 -20.32 -16.80
N PRO A 194 4.71 -21.14 -16.63
CA PRO A 194 5.50 -21.62 -17.76
C PRO A 194 4.68 -22.38 -18.80
N VAL A 195 3.67 -23.14 -18.38
CA VAL A 195 2.82 -23.96 -19.27
C VAL A 195 1.85 -23.09 -20.07
N VAL A 196 1.20 -22.12 -19.42
CA VAL A 196 0.23 -21.22 -20.05
C VAL A 196 0.91 -20.23 -21.00
N LEU A 197 2.16 -19.84 -20.72
CA LEU A 197 2.95 -18.97 -21.60
C LEU A 197 3.33 -19.61 -22.94
N GLY A 198 3.10 -20.91 -23.18
CA GLY A 198 3.32 -21.56 -24.47
C GLY A 198 4.76 -21.46 -25.00
N GLY A 199 4.94 -21.53 -26.33
CA GLY A 199 6.28 -21.39 -26.97
C GLY A 199 7.08 -22.68 -27.13
N GLY A 200 6.43 -23.84 -27.01
CA GLY A 200 7.03 -25.16 -27.21
C GLY A 200 7.86 -25.66 -26.01
N PRO A 201 8.27 -26.95 -26.02
CA PRO A 201 8.90 -27.59 -24.85
C PRO A 201 10.19 -26.91 -24.35
N ALA A 202 10.96 -26.30 -25.25
CA ALA A 202 12.20 -25.60 -24.89
C ALA A 202 11.95 -24.30 -24.10
N ALA A 203 10.96 -23.49 -24.50
CA ALA A 203 10.61 -22.26 -23.80
C ALA A 203 10.07 -22.54 -22.40
N VAL A 204 9.20 -23.56 -22.28
CA VAL A 204 8.67 -24.00 -20.98
C VAL A 204 9.80 -24.45 -20.05
N ARG A 205 10.79 -25.22 -20.53
CA ARG A 205 11.96 -25.63 -19.71
C ARG A 205 12.75 -24.43 -19.18
N THR A 206 13.01 -23.45 -20.03
CA THR A 206 13.78 -22.26 -19.64
C THR A 206 13.03 -21.41 -18.62
N ALA A 207 11.72 -21.22 -18.82
CA ALA A 207 10.87 -20.50 -17.87
C ALA A 207 10.79 -21.23 -16.52
N THR A 208 10.60 -22.56 -16.52
CA THR A 208 10.65 -23.38 -15.30
C THR A 208 12.00 -23.29 -14.60
N ALA A 209 13.12 -23.39 -15.34
CA ALA A 209 14.46 -23.28 -14.76
C ALA A 209 14.70 -21.92 -14.07
N GLY A 210 14.11 -20.84 -14.59
CA GLY A 210 14.15 -19.52 -13.96
C GLY A 210 13.43 -19.48 -12.60
N LEU A 211 12.24 -20.07 -12.51
CA LEU A 211 11.43 -20.11 -11.28
C LEU A 211 12.00 -21.08 -10.23
N GLU A 212 12.68 -22.13 -10.67
CA GLU A 212 13.40 -23.10 -9.81
C GLU A 212 14.74 -22.54 -9.26
N ARG A 213 15.11 -21.30 -9.58
CA ARG A 213 16.38 -20.73 -9.08
C ARG A 213 16.36 -20.58 -7.55
N ALA A 214 17.40 -21.14 -6.91
CA ALA A 214 17.60 -21.13 -5.45
C ALA A 214 16.42 -21.67 -4.64
N TRP A 215 15.58 -22.52 -5.24
CA TRP A 215 14.34 -22.96 -4.62
C TRP A 215 14.47 -23.65 -3.26
N PRO A 216 15.49 -24.49 -2.98
CA PRO A 216 15.60 -25.13 -1.67
C PRO A 216 15.88 -24.11 -0.56
N ALA A 217 16.69 -23.09 -0.85
CA ALA A 217 16.98 -22.01 0.08
C ALA A 217 15.74 -21.18 0.37
N ARG A 218 15.01 -20.76 -0.67
CA ARG A 218 13.75 -19.99 -0.51
C ARG A 218 12.76 -20.74 0.36
N LEU A 219 12.49 -22.00 0.03
CA LEU A 219 11.53 -22.83 0.75
C LEU A 219 11.96 -23.05 2.21
N THR A 220 13.25 -23.23 2.45
CA THR A 220 13.80 -23.39 3.80
C THR A 220 13.65 -22.11 4.61
N VAL A 221 13.99 -20.94 4.05
CA VAL A 221 13.79 -19.64 4.71
C VAL A 221 12.31 -19.45 5.02
N THR A 222 11.41 -19.69 4.07
CA THR A 222 9.96 -19.53 4.29
C THR A 222 9.47 -20.37 5.45
N ASN A 223 9.76 -21.67 5.47
CA ASN A 223 9.22 -22.56 6.51
C ASN A 223 9.90 -22.35 7.87
N THR A 224 11.20 -22.09 7.90
CA THR A 224 11.94 -21.88 9.15
C THR A 224 11.58 -20.53 9.78
N ALA A 225 11.53 -19.45 9.01
CA ALA A 225 11.12 -18.14 9.50
C ALA A 225 9.67 -18.15 9.98
N LEU A 226 8.76 -18.83 9.26
CA LEU A 226 7.37 -18.96 9.67
C LEU A 226 7.23 -19.80 10.95
N LEU A 227 8.00 -20.88 11.10
CA LEU A 227 8.04 -21.67 12.33
C LEU A 227 8.51 -20.83 13.52
N LEU A 228 9.51 -19.96 13.33
CA LEU A 228 9.94 -19.04 14.39
C LEU A 228 8.88 -17.99 14.71
N CYS A 229 8.14 -17.48 13.72
CA CYS A 229 7.06 -16.52 13.94
C CYS A 229 5.92 -17.05 14.82
N VAL A 230 5.64 -18.37 14.76
CA VAL A 230 4.58 -19.01 15.57
C VAL A 230 5.05 -19.44 16.96
N LEU A 231 6.37 -19.54 17.17
CA LEU A 231 6.94 -19.85 18.47
C LEU A 231 6.98 -18.60 19.36
N PRO A 232 7.06 -18.78 20.69
CA PRO A 232 7.21 -17.67 21.63
C PRO A 232 8.64 -17.10 21.55
N VAL A 233 8.93 -16.36 20.48
CA VAL A 233 10.21 -15.68 20.23
C VAL A 233 10.09 -14.17 20.51
N PRO A 234 11.22 -13.48 20.82
CA PRO A 234 11.23 -12.02 20.99
C PRO A 234 10.63 -11.27 19.79
N SER A 235 10.09 -10.07 20.04
CA SER A 235 9.43 -9.26 19.02
C SER A 235 10.35 -8.94 17.83
N MET A 236 11.62 -8.62 18.10
CA MET A 236 12.62 -8.37 17.06
C MET A 236 12.89 -9.59 16.18
N VAL A 237 12.93 -10.79 16.77
CA VAL A 237 13.06 -12.04 16.01
C VAL A 237 11.84 -12.23 15.09
N ARG A 238 10.63 -11.93 15.57
CA ARG A 238 9.42 -12.01 14.75
C ARG A 238 9.41 -10.97 13.62
N VAL A 239 9.90 -9.74 13.88
CA VAL A 239 10.05 -8.69 12.84
C VAL A 239 11.04 -9.12 11.77
N VAL A 240 12.20 -9.65 12.17
CA VAL A 240 13.20 -10.15 11.21
C VAL A 240 12.66 -11.33 10.42
N CYS A 241 12.03 -12.31 11.06
CA CYS A 241 11.44 -13.45 10.37
C CYS A 241 10.33 -13.03 9.40
N SER A 242 9.47 -12.08 9.79
CA SER A 242 8.43 -11.51 8.91
C SER A 242 9.03 -10.74 7.73
N SER A 243 10.15 -10.03 7.95
CA SER A 243 10.88 -9.32 6.89
C SER A 243 11.54 -10.30 5.90
N LEU A 244 12.14 -11.38 6.40
CA LEU A 244 12.70 -12.46 5.56
C LEU A 244 11.60 -13.13 4.72
N LEU A 245 10.43 -13.39 5.30
CA LEU A 245 9.28 -13.91 4.56
C LEU A 245 8.85 -12.96 3.43
N LEU A 246 8.72 -11.66 3.72
CA LEU A 246 8.39 -10.65 2.71
C LEU A 246 9.44 -10.59 1.59
N LEU A 247 10.74 -10.61 1.93
CA LEU A 247 11.82 -10.61 0.95
C LEU A 247 11.78 -11.85 0.05
N VAL A 248 11.48 -13.03 0.59
CA VAL A 248 11.33 -14.25 -0.22
C VAL A 248 10.13 -14.15 -1.17
N LEU A 249 9.01 -13.57 -0.73
CA LEU A 249 7.84 -13.32 -1.58
C LEU A 249 8.15 -12.33 -2.70
N LEU A 250 8.79 -11.20 -2.39
CA LEU A 250 9.22 -10.20 -3.37
C LEU A 250 10.21 -10.77 -4.37
N HIS A 251 11.16 -11.58 -3.90
CA HIS A 251 12.11 -12.26 -4.76
C HIS A 251 11.42 -13.23 -5.72
N PHE A 252 10.42 -13.99 -5.26
CA PHE A 252 9.61 -14.84 -6.13
C PHE A 252 8.86 -14.02 -7.18
N LEU A 253 8.22 -12.91 -6.79
CA LEU A 253 7.52 -12.04 -7.72
C LEU A 253 8.47 -11.48 -8.79
N ALA A 254 9.68 -11.07 -8.41
CA ALA A 254 10.70 -10.62 -9.35
C ALA A 254 11.10 -11.72 -10.35
N LEU A 255 11.26 -12.97 -9.90
CA LEU A 255 11.52 -14.11 -10.79
C LEU A 255 10.35 -14.37 -11.74
N LEU A 256 9.11 -14.24 -11.24
CA LEU A 256 7.90 -14.39 -12.05
C LEU A 256 7.79 -13.31 -13.12
N VAL A 257 7.97 -12.04 -12.76
CA VAL A 257 7.95 -10.92 -13.72
C VAL A 257 9.07 -11.07 -14.75
N HIS A 258 10.27 -11.44 -14.31
CA HIS A 258 11.39 -11.65 -15.24
C HIS A 258 11.14 -12.78 -16.23
N THR A 259 10.53 -13.89 -15.78
CA THR A 259 10.20 -15.02 -16.65
C THR A 259 9.08 -14.66 -17.65
N VAL A 260 8.04 -13.95 -17.21
CA VAL A 260 6.98 -13.43 -18.09
C VAL A 260 7.55 -12.41 -19.10
N ALA A 261 8.35 -11.44 -18.63
CA ALA A 261 8.95 -10.43 -19.49
C ALA A 261 9.87 -11.03 -20.56
N ARG A 262 10.69 -12.03 -20.21
CA ARG A 262 11.51 -12.76 -21.18
C ARG A 262 10.66 -13.52 -22.20
N ALA A 263 9.59 -14.19 -21.76
CA ALA A 263 8.68 -14.90 -22.65
C ALA A 263 7.94 -13.96 -23.63
N LEU A 264 7.58 -12.75 -23.19
CA LEU A 264 6.97 -11.72 -24.04
C LEU A 264 7.99 -11.11 -25.00
N ARG A 265 9.24 -10.89 -24.56
CA ARG A 265 10.32 -10.37 -25.41
C ARG A 265 10.69 -11.36 -26.53
N THR A 266 10.83 -12.65 -26.22
CA THR A 266 11.13 -13.67 -27.24
C THR A 266 10.01 -13.81 -28.28
N ARG A 267 8.75 -13.54 -27.91
CA ARG A 267 7.64 -13.45 -28.87
C ARG A 267 7.71 -12.20 -29.76
N ARG A 268 8.22 -11.08 -29.24
CA ARG A 268 8.39 -9.83 -29.99
C ARG A 268 9.63 -9.84 -30.91
N THR A 269 10.64 -10.63 -30.59
CA THR A 269 11.89 -10.74 -31.36
C THR A 269 11.99 -12.02 -32.21
N GLY A 270 10.91 -12.80 -32.31
CA GLY A 270 10.87 -13.97 -33.20
C GLY A 270 10.77 -13.52 -34.67
N PRO A 271 11.61 -14.03 -35.59
CA PRO A 271 11.58 -13.63 -36.99
C PRO A 271 10.27 -14.04 -37.67
N ALA A 272 9.90 -13.30 -38.71
CA ALA A 272 8.97 -13.72 -39.74
C ALA A 272 9.43 -15.06 -40.36
N ALA A 273 9.05 -16.16 -39.73
CA ALA A 273 9.28 -17.52 -40.20
C ALA A 273 8.02 -18.34 -39.90
N GLY A 274 6.94 -17.96 -40.58
CA GLY A 274 5.64 -18.63 -40.56
C GLY A 274 4.87 -18.52 -41.88
N GLN A 275 5.52 -18.08 -42.96
CA GLN A 275 4.98 -18.09 -44.33
C GLN A 275 5.94 -18.73 -45.35
N GLY A 276 7.04 -19.36 -44.91
CA GLY A 276 8.04 -19.99 -45.79
C GLY A 276 8.02 -21.53 -45.83
N ALA A 277 7.17 -22.21 -45.03
CA ALA A 277 7.09 -23.68 -45.01
C ALA A 277 5.97 -24.25 -45.91
N GLY A 278 5.35 -23.40 -46.74
CA GLY A 278 4.34 -23.79 -47.74
C GLY A 278 4.85 -23.77 -49.20
N GLN A 279 6.09 -23.33 -49.46
CA GLN A 279 6.60 -23.19 -50.83
C GLN A 279 7.93 -23.90 -51.11
N ALA A 280 8.55 -24.55 -50.12
CA ALA A 280 9.72 -25.41 -50.32
C ALA A 280 9.37 -26.91 -50.53
N ALA A 281 8.07 -27.27 -50.49
CA ALA A 281 7.59 -28.62 -50.84
C ALA A 281 7.04 -28.71 -52.28
N GLY A 282 7.11 -27.62 -53.06
CA GLY A 282 6.57 -27.53 -54.42
C GLY A 282 7.58 -27.67 -55.57
N GLN A 283 8.86 -27.94 -55.27
CA GLN A 283 9.92 -28.05 -56.31
C GLN A 283 10.72 -29.36 -56.27
N ALA A 284 10.21 -30.40 -55.59
CA ALA A 284 10.78 -31.74 -55.62
C ALA A 284 9.75 -32.82 -56.02
N ALA A 285 8.79 -32.47 -56.90
CA ALA A 285 7.76 -33.36 -57.41
C ALA A 285 7.60 -33.24 -58.94
N GLY A 286 8.73 -33.24 -59.65
CA GLY A 286 8.76 -33.12 -61.11
C GLY A 286 9.91 -33.88 -61.74
N GLN A 287 10.22 -35.09 -61.26
CA GLN A 287 11.09 -36.06 -61.94
C GLN A 287 11.06 -37.41 -61.20
N ALA A 288 10.08 -38.24 -61.56
CA ALA A 288 10.14 -39.71 -61.54
C ALA A 288 8.74 -40.26 -61.88
N ALA A 289 8.40 -40.19 -63.16
CA ALA A 289 7.41 -41.08 -63.73
C ALA A 289 8.09 -42.44 -63.96
N GLY A 290 7.46 -43.53 -63.51
CA GLY A 290 7.86 -44.88 -63.93
C GLY A 290 7.51 -46.02 -62.98
N GLN A 291 6.28 -46.55 -63.11
CA GLN A 291 5.90 -47.97 -63.02
C GLN A 291 6.02 -48.65 -61.63
N GLY A 292 5.02 -49.34 -61.06
CA GLY A 292 3.71 -49.80 -61.49
C GLY A 292 2.96 -50.46 -60.30
N ALA A 293 1.68 -50.77 -60.53
CA ALA A 293 0.63 -51.28 -59.62
C ALA A 293 1.00 -52.50 -58.74
N GLY A 294 0.34 -52.80 -57.61
CA GLY A 294 -0.89 -52.28 -56.99
C GLY A 294 -1.30 -53.08 -55.73
N HIS A 295 -2.51 -52.79 -55.24
CA HIS A 295 -3.30 -53.41 -54.16
C HIS A 295 -3.13 -52.90 -52.70
N ALA A 296 -4.15 -52.13 -52.29
CA ALA A 296 -4.55 -51.81 -50.91
C ALA A 296 -5.39 -53.01 -50.33
N PRO A 297 -5.81 -53.08 -49.03
CA PRO A 297 -6.19 -51.95 -48.17
C PRO A 297 -5.95 -52.03 -46.64
N SER A 298 -6.23 -50.88 -46.01
CA SER A 298 -6.82 -50.64 -44.67
C SER A 298 -6.02 -50.88 -43.38
N GLY A 299 -5.85 -49.77 -42.63
CA GLY A 299 -6.36 -49.65 -41.24
C GLY A 299 -5.36 -49.79 -40.09
N SER A 300 -4.96 -48.67 -39.47
CA SER A 300 -5.36 -48.29 -38.10
C SER A 300 -4.53 -47.12 -37.55
N SER A 301 -5.24 -46.03 -37.22
CA SER A 301 -4.97 -45.00 -36.20
C SER A 301 -4.10 -45.47 -35.01
N GLY A 302 -3.15 -44.72 -34.45
CA GLY A 302 -3.08 -43.28 -34.26
C GLY A 302 -3.64 -42.88 -32.89
N THR A 303 -2.76 -42.63 -31.90
CA THR A 303 -2.97 -41.60 -30.85
C THR A 303 -1.62 -41.14 -30.29
N SER A 304 -1.20 -39.95 -30.71
CA SER A 304 -0.09 -39.16 -30.16
C SER A 304 -0.54 -38.39 -28.92
N GLY A 305 0.11 -38.61 -27.77
CA GLY A 305 -0.05 -37.77 -26.58
C GLY A 305 0.80 -36.48 -26.63
N PRO A 306 0.44 -35.42 -25.88
CA PRO A 306 1.10 -34.11 -25.97
C PRO A 306 2.50 -34.11 -25.31
N PRO A 307 3.48 -33.36 -25.85
CA PRO A 307 4.86 -33.38 -25.35
C PRO A 307 5.05 -32.46 -24.14
N GLY A 308 5.38 -33.03 -22.97
CA GLY A 308 5.77 -32.31 -21.75
C GLY A 308 7.30 -32.12 -21.61
N PRO A 309 7.78 -31.09 -20.89
CA PRO A 309 9.18 -30.67 -20.94
C PRO A 309 10.11 -31.51 -20.06
N SER A 310 11.11 -32.15 -20.69
CA SER A 310 12.16 -33.00 -20.09
C SER A 310 13.41 -32.23 -19.63
N GLY A 311 13.83 -32.41 -18.38
CA GLY A 311 15.18 -32.09 -17.91
C GLY A 311 15.61 -33.06 -16.80
N PRO A 312 16.85 -33.57 -16.79
CA PRO A 312 17.33 -34.50 -15.76
C PRO A 312 17.54 -33.77 -14.42
N PRO A 313 17.53 -34.49 -13.28
CA PRO A 313 17.62 -33.90 -11.95
C PRO A 313 18.95 -33.15 -11.72
N GLY A 314 18.88 -32.04 -10.97
CA GLY A 314 20.07 -31.47 -10.34
C GLY A 314 20.63 -32.47 -9.31
N PRO A 315 21.95 -32.59 -9.16
CA PRO A 315 22.52 -33.58 -8.24
C PRO A 315 22.09 -33.35 -6.78
N PRO A 316 22.02 -34.40 -5.93
CA PRO A 316 21.56 -34.31 -4.54
C PRO A 316 22.33 -33.29 -3.68
N HIS A 317 23.61 -33.03 -3.99
CA HIS A 317 24.43 -32.04 -3.31
C HIS A 317 23.95 -30.58 -3.48
N ARG A 318 23.20 -30.26 -4.54
CA ARG A 318 22.65 -28.90 -4.76
C ARG A 318 21.43 -28.60 -3.90
N VAL A 319 20.65 -29.61 -3.52
CA VAL A 319 19.48 -29.44 -2.63
C VAL A 319 19.96 -29.24 -1.19
N LEU A 320 20.88 -30.07 -0.72
CA LEU A 320 21.43 -29.97 0.63
C LEU A 320 22.15 -28.63 0.86
N GLY A 321 22.96 -28.17 -0.10
CA GLY A 321 23.60 -26.86 -0.04
C GLY A 321 22.61 -25.70 -0.01
N GLY A 322 21.49 -25.80 -0.76
CA GLY A 322 20.42 -24.80 -0.71
C GLY A 322 19.69 -24.76 0.63
N VAL A 323 19.42 -25.92 1.24
CA VAL A 323 18.83 -26.00 2.60
C VAL A 323 19.77 -25.37 3.63
N ALA A 324 21.07 -25.72 3.60
CA ALA A 324 22.07 -25.15 4.50
C ALA A 324 22.16 -23.62 4.34
N ALA A 325 22.17 -23.11 3.11
CA ALA A 325 22.16 -21.67 2.84
C ALA A 325 20.89 -20.99 3.39
N GLY A 326 19.72 -21.61 3.23
CA GLY A 326 18.46 -21.08 3.77
C GLY A 326 18.46 -21.02 5.30
N LEU A 327 18.94 -22.08 5.98
CA LEU A 327 19.11 -22.08 7.43
C LEU A 327 20.11 -21.03 7.90
N ALA A 328 21.23 -20.88 7.20
CA ALA A 328 22.24 -19.86 7.52
C ALA A 328 21.67 -18.44 7.40
N VAL A 329 20.86 -18.15 6.38
CA VAL A 329 20.18 -16.85 6.23
C VAL A 329 19.27 -16.56 7.42
N VAL A 330 18.48 -17.55 7.86
CA VAL A 330 17.61 -17.38 9.03
C VAL A 330 18.43 -17.22 10.29
N MET A 331 19.46 -18.03 10.51
CA MET A 331 20.32 -17.91 11.70
C MET A 331 21.06 -16.56 11.75
N LEU A 332 21.59 -16.07 10.64
CA LEU A 332 22.22 -14.75 10.55
C LEU A 332 21.20 -13.63 10.82
N GLY A 333 19.99 -13.75 10.28
CA GLY A 333 18.91 -12.81 10.56
C GLY A 333 18.55 -12.79 12.05
N VAL A 334 18.37 -13.96 12.66
CA VAL A 334 18.04 -14.08 14.09
C VAL A 334 19.19 -13.59 14.97
N ALA A 335 20.45 -13.90 14.63
CA ALA A 335 21.63 -13.41 15.36
C ALA A 335 21.80 -11.89 15.24
N GLY A 336 21.54 -11.32 14.06
CA GLY A 336 21.55 -9.87 13.85
C GLY A 336 20.40 -9.17 14.58
N GLY A 337 19.19 -9.74 14.55
CA GLY A 337 18.04 -9.25 15.31
C GLY A 337 18.27 -9.33 16.81
N GLY A 338 18.87 -10.43 17.29
CA GLY A 338 19.30 -10.59 18.67
C GLY A 338 20.36 -9.57 19.08
N ALA A 339 21.36 -9.28 18.25
CA ALA A 339 22.39 -8.29 18.54
C ALA A 339 21.85 -6.84 18.62
N MET A 340 20.79 -6.51 17.89
CA MET A 340 20.08 -5.24 18.05
C MET A 340 19.19 -5.21 19.31
N ASP A 341 18.83 -6.37 19.85
CA ASP A 341 18.11 -6.58 21.11
C ASP A 341 19.06 -6.72 22.33
N VAL A 342 20.39 -6.83 22.13
CA VAL A 342 21.39 -6.88 23.21
C VAL A 342 21.55 -5.53 23.92
N ARG A 343 21.03 -4.43 23.34
CA ARG A 343 20.85 -3.17 24.08
C ARG A 343 19.60 -3.14 24.96
N SER A 344 18.84 -4.25 25.02
CA SER A 344 17.57 -4.37 25.75
C SER A 344 17.42 -5.66 26.58
N LEU A 345 18.47 -6.46 26.82
CA LEU A 345 18.34 -7.65 27.68
C LEU A 345 18.87 -7.43 29.11
N PRO A 346 18.01 -7.58 30.14
CA PRO A 346 18.45 -8.09 31.43
C PRO A 346 18.74 -9.59 31.31
N VAL A 347 19.85 -10.01 31.90
CA VAL A 347 20.38 -11.38 31.92
C VAL A 347 19.32 -12.36 32.45
N VAL A 348 18.95 -13.37 31.67
CA VAL A 348 18.25 -14.57 32.15
C VAL A 348 19.27 -15.67 32.39
N ALA A 349 19.64 -15.85 33.66
CA ALA A 349 20.01 -17.14 34.21
C ALA A 349 18.98 -17.47 35.29
N GLY A 350 18.30 -18.61 35.13
CA GLY A 350 17.40 -19.17 36.15
C GLY A 350 15.93 -19.25 35.73
N SER A 351 15.58 -20.26 34.95
CA SER A 351 14.23 -20.82 35.01
C SER A 351 14.19 -21.89 36.09
N ALA A 352 13.63 -21.56 37.25
CA ALA A 352 12.95 -22.49 38.13
C ALA A 352 12.11 -21.70 39.15
N ALA A 353 10.79 -21.84 39.05
CA ALA A 353 9.79 -21.51 40.06
C ALA A 353 9.77 -20.06 40.59
N THR A 354 8.81 -19.27 40.11
CA THR A 354 7.85 -18.55 40.97
C THR A 354 6.82 -17.84 40.09
N THR A 355 5.55 -18.15 40.32
CA THR A 355 4.43 -17.27 40.02
C THR A 355 4.59 -15.99 40.83
N ALA A 356 4.85 -14.85 40.20
CA ALA A 356 4.78 -13.54 40.83
C ALA A 356 4.41 -12.47 39.80
N ASP A 357 3.28 -11.82 40.04
CA ASP A 357 2.79 -10.64 39.33
C ASP A 357 3.83 -9.51 39.36
N GLY A 358 4.12 -8.96 38.17
CA GLY A 358 4.98 -7.80 38.00
C GLY A 358 4.16 -6.50 37.95
N THR A 359 3.42 -6.18 39.00
CA THR A 359 2.99 -4.81 39.26
C THR A 359 4.12 -4.10 39.99
N GLY A 360 4.78 -3.15 39.34
CA GLY A 360 5.38 -2.05 40.09
C GLY A 360 4.21 -1.32 40.76
N GLU A 361 3.95 -1.61 42.02
CA GLU A 361 2.78 -1.13 42.74
C GLU A 361 2.91 0.40 42.92
N VAL A 362 2.32 1.15 41.98
CA VAL A 362 2.18 2.60 42.11
C VAL A 362 1.21 2.83 43.26
N ARG A 363 1.70 3.43 44.34
CA ARG A 363 0.90 3.70 45.54
C ARG A 363 -0.28 4.60 45.15
N PRO A 364 -1.55 4.14 45.28
CA PRO A 364 -2.69 4.98 44.96
C PRO A 364 -2.69 6.21 45.85
N THR A 365 -2.84 7.39 45.26
CA THR A 365 -2.94 8.66 46.01
C THR A 365 -4.29 8.82 46.70
N GLY A 366 -5.27 7.98 46.34
CA GLY A 366 -6.68 8.10 46.75
C GLY A 366 -7.43 9.24 46.04
N ARG A 367 -6.78 9.97 45.13
CA ARG A 367 -7.37 11.09 44.38
C ARG A 367 -7.83 10.64 42.99
N THR A 368 -8.89 11.25 42.48
CA THR A 368 -9.43 10.98 41.13
C THR A 368 -9.21 12.19 40.21
N THR A 369 -8.57 11.97 39.07
CA THR A 369 -8.50 12.91 37.96
C THR A 369 -9.66 12.62 37.02
N THR A 370 -10.51 13.61 36.74
CA THR A 370 -11.59 13.47 35.74
C THR A 370 -11.28 14.33 34.53
N ALA A 371 -11.37 13.75 33.33
CA ALA A 371 -11.12 14.44 32.07
C ALA A 371 -12.34 14.36 31.16
N ASP A 372 -12.79 15.51 30.65
CA ASP A 372 -13.88 15.58 29.68
C ASP A 372 -13.27 15.61 28.27
N VAL A 373 -13.55 14.57 27.48
CA VAL A 373 -13.04 14.38 26.12
C VAL A 373 -14.21 14.44 25.14
N THR A 374 -14.05 15.23 24.09
CA THR A 374 -15.03 15.36 23.01
C THR A 374 -14.45 14.85 21.69
N VAL A 375 -15.31 14.43 20.76
CA VAL A 375 -14.89 14.07 19.39
C VAL A 375 -15.13 15.23 18.44
N ARG A 376 -14.08 15.77 17.83
CA ARG A 376 -14.17 16.82 16.81
C ARG A 376 -13.57 16.29 15.51
N GLY A 377 -14.41 16.11 14.50
CA GLY A 377 -14.02 15.39 13.28
C GLY A 377 -13.49 13.99 13.62
N MET A 378 -12.27 13.68 13.17
CA MET A 378 -11.58 12.41 13.43
C MET A 378 -10.50 12.53 14.52
N ARG A 379 -10.74 13.32 15.57
CA ARG A 379 -9.82 13.47 16.72
C ARG A 379 -10.54 13.52 18.08
N PHE A 380 -9.83 13.08 19.12
CA PHE A 380 -10.21 13.36 20.51
C PHE A 380 -9.73 14.76 20.91
N SER A 381 -10.57 15.50 21.64
CA SER A 381 -10.29 16.85 22.11
C SER A 381 -10.64 16.95 23.60
N PRO A 382 -9.64 17.13 24.49
CA PRO A 382 -8.22 17.23 24.18
C PRO A 382 -7.63 15.89 23.70
N ALA A 383 -6.55 15.95 22.90
CA ALA A 383 -5.84 14.76 22.42
C ALA A 383 -4.78 14.25 23.42
N THR A 384 -4.48 15.02 24.47
CA THR A 384 -3.59 14.64 25.56
C THR A 384 -4.23 14.99 26.91
N ILE A 385 -4.08 14.11 27.90
CA ILE A 385 -4.54 14.29 29.28
C ILE A 385 -3.34 14.08 30.20
N ASP A 386 -3.03 15.05 31.06
CA ASP A 386 -2.00 14.91 32.08
C ASP A 386 -2.62 14.43 33.40
N VAL A 387 -2.03 13.40 34.02
CA VAL A 387 -2.55 12.73 35.22
C VAL A 387 -1.43 12.51 36.24
N PRO A 388 -1.55 12.98 37.48
CA PRO A 388 -0.54 12.70 38.50
C PRO A 388 -0.37 11.20 38.77
N ALA A 389 0.88 10.75 38.97
CA ALA A 389 1.18 9.36 39.27
C ALA A 389 0.40 8.85 40.50
N GLY A 390 -0.31 7.74 40.34
CA GLY A 390 -1.11 7.11 41.40
C GLY A 390 -2.54 7.65 41.57
N ASN A 391 -2.97 8.63 40.76
CA ASN A 391 -4.38 9.02 40.71
C ASN A 391 -5.23 7.98 39.95
N ARG A 392 -6.50 7.83 40.33
CA ARG A 392 -7.52 7.17 39.49
C ARG A 392 -7.94 8.11 38.36
N LEU A 393 -7.96 7.66 37.12
CA LEU A 393 -8.42 8.46 35.98
C LEU A 393 -9.82 8.02 35.54
N VAL A 394 -10.73 8.99 35.44
CA VAL A 394 -12.06 8.83 34.84
C VAL A 394 -12.19 9.75 33.63
N ILE A 395 -12.51 9.19 32.46
CA ILE A 395 -12.68 9.95 31.22
C ILE A 395 -14.16 9.98 30.85
N ARG A 396 -14.74 11.17 30.72
CA ARG A 396 -16.09 11.38 30.20
C ARG A 396 -16.00 11.69 28.72
N LEU A 397 -16.41 10.74 27.87
CA LEU A 397 -16.38 10.88 26.42
C LEU A 397 -17.74 11.38 25.91
N HIS A 398 -17.74 12.44 25.10
CA HIS A 398 -18.91 12.95 24.39
C HIS A 398 -18.62 13.00 22.89
N ASN A 399 -19.36 12.21 22.11
CA ASN A 399 -19.25 12.23 20.67
C ASN A 399 -19.96 13.47 20.10
N THR A 400 -19.20 14.53 19.81
CA THR A 400 -19.71 15.74 19.13
C THR A 400 -19.50 15.72 17.61
N GLY A 401 -18.99 14.61 17.06
CA GLY A 401 -18.74 14.42 15.63
C GLY A 401 -19.97 13.93 14.87
N THR A 402 -19.79 13.69 13.58
CA THR A 402 -20.84 13.19 12.66
C THR A 402 -20.84 11.67 12.51
N ASP A 403 -19.78 10.99 12.96
CA ASP A 403 -19.62 9.54 12.85
C ASP A 403 -19.73 8.84 14.21
N THR A 404 -19.68 7.51 14.19
CA THR A 404 -19.63 6.70 15.42
C THR A 404 -18.20 6.57 15.94
N HIS A 405 -18.02 6.70 17.25
CA HIS A 405 -16.71 6.65 17.90
C HIS A 405 -16.75 5.89 19.22
N ASP A 406 -15.64 5.28 19.61
CA ASP A 406 -15.41 4.80 20.96
C ASP A 406 -14.01 5.22 21.43
N LEU A 407 -13.69 4.97 22.69
CA LEU A 407 -12.33 5.10 23.24
C LEU A 407 -11.92 3.78 23.87
N VAL A 408 -10.79 3.25 23.42
CA VAL A 408 -10.14 2.06 23.97
C VAL A 408 -8.76 2.47 24.47
N LEU A 409 -8.42 2.11 25.70
CA LEU A 409 -7.08 2.27 26.26
C LEU A 409 -6.27 0.99 26.09
N GLU A 410 -4.95 1.12 26.08
CA GLU A 410 -4.02 -0.03 26.06
C GLU A 410 -4.20 -1.00 27.25
N THR A 411 -4.80 -0.54 28.35
CA THR A 411 -5.16 -1.36 29.52
C THR A 411 -6.34 -2.29 29.25
N GLY A 412 -7.03 -2.12 28.12
CA GLY A 412 -8.25 -2.84 27.76
C GLY A 412 -9.53 -2.15 28.23
N ALA A 413 -9.43 -1.09 29.04
CA ALA A 413 -10.58 -0.27 29.41
C ALA A 413 -11.17 0.39 28.15
N ARG A 414 -12.50 0.34 27.99
CA ARG A 414 -13.17 0.90 26.81
C ARG A 414 -14.53 1.52 27.12
N THR A 415 -14.94 2.49 26.31
CA THR A 415 -16.34 2.95 26.24
C THR A 415 -17.15 2.05 25.31
N ASP A 416 -18.47 2.20 25.37
CA ASP A 416 -19.37 1.77 24.31
C ASP A 416 -19.13 2.57 23.02
N ARG A 417 -19.67 2.07 21.90
CA ARG A 417 -19.71 2.81 20.64
C ARG A 417 -20.77 3.91 20.73
N LEU A 418 -20.32 5.15 20.67
CA LEU A 418 -21.15 6.34 20.74
C LEU A 418 -21.54 6.79 19.34
N ARG A 419 -22.85 6.84 19.06
CA ARG A 419 -23.40 7.57 17.92
C ARG A 419 -23.19 9.09 18.10
N PRO A 420 -23.33 9.91 17.03
CA PRO A 420 -23.33 11.37 17.16
C PRO A 420 -24.25 11.86 18.28
N GLY A 421 -23.71 12.70 19.17
CA GLY A 421 -24.37 13.21 20.39
C GLY A 421 -24.32 12.28 21.61
N GLY A 422 -23.84 11.03 21.45
CA GLY A 422 -23.75 10.04 22.52
C GLY A 422 -22.68 10.38 23.58
N ARG A 423 -22.89 9.92 24.82
CA ARG A 423 -21.96 10.11 25.95
C ARG A 423 -21.75 8.81 26.70
N ASP A 424 -20.52 8.58 27.14
CA ASP A 424 -20.18 7.46 28.03
C ASP A 424 -19.01 7.86 28.95
N THR A 425 -18.82 7.14 30.04
CA THR A 425 -17.74 7.36 31.01
C THR A 425 -16.87 6.12 31.14
N LEU A 426 -15.59 6.31 30.88
CA LEU A 426 -14.55 5.31 31.00
C LEU A 426 -13.81 5.47 32.34
N ASP A 427 -13.76 4.42 33.16
CA ASP A 427 -12.82 4.36 34.28
C ASP A 427 -11.53 3.66 33.84
N ALA A 428 -10.42 4.40 33.84
CA ALA A 428 -9.10 3.89 33.47
C ALA A 428 -8.34 3.27 34.66
N GLY A 429 -8.89 3.34 35.87
CA GLY A 429 -8.23 2.86 37.09
C GLY A 429 -7.08 3.76 37.55
N VAL A 430 -6.24 3.24 38.43
CA VAL A 430 -5.06 3.97 38.96
C VAL A 430 -3.96 4.01 37.90
N VAL A 431 -3.56 5.22 37.51
CA VAL A 431 -2.57 5.44 36.45
C VAL A 431 -1.19 5.71 37.05
N GLY A 432 -0.23 4.85 36.73
CA GLY A 432 1.15 4.94 37.24
C GLY A 432 2.23 5.09 36.18
N ARG A 433 1.85 5.06 34.90
CA ARG A 433 2.71 5.26 33.74
C ARG A 433 1.90 5.86 32.60
N ASP A 434 2.57 6.40 31.59
CA ASP A 434 1.91 6.88 30.38
C ASP A 434 1.09 5.77 29.72
N LEU A 435 -0.11 6.11 29.24
CA LEU A 435 -1.03 5.19 28.57
C LEU A 435 -1.45 5.76 27.21
N SER A 436 -1.64 4.87 26.23
CA SER A 436 -2.22 5.21 24.93
C SER A 436 -3.70 4.83 24.86
N GLY A 437 -4.50 5.67 24.21
CA GLY A 437 -5.89 5.42 23.85
C GLY A 437 -6.15 5.64 22.37
N TRP A 438 -7.20 5.02 21.82
CA TRP A 438 -7.60 5.18 20.42
C TRP A 438 -9.07 4.85 20.18
N CYS A 439 -9.61 5.29 19.05
CA CYS A 439 -10.90 4.81 18.53
C CYS A 439 -10.70 3.47 17.81
N SER A 440 -11.49 2.47 18.15
CA SER A 440 -11.43 1.11 17.60
C SER A 440 -12.22 0.94 16.30
N VAL A 441 -13.01 1.93 15.90
CA VAL A 441 -13.71 1.93 14.61
C VAL A 441 -12.68 1.86 13.48
N VAL A 442 -12.93 0.96 12.52
CA VAL A 442 -11.99 0.61 11.45
C VAL A 442 -11.56 1.87 10.70
N GLY A 443 -10.25 2.08 10.53
CA GLY A 443 -9.68 3.25 9.87
C GLY A 443 -9.52 4.48 10.78
N HIS A 444 -10.33 4.63 11.84
CA HIS A 444 -10.34 5.86 12.63
C HIS A 444 -9.03 6.12 13.36
N ARG A 445 -8.40 5.09 13.94
CA ARG A 445 -7.06 5.19 14.52
C ARG A 445 -6.00 5.60 13.48
N GLN A 446 -6.10 5.07 12.26
CA GLN A 446 -5.15 5.37 11.18
C GLN A 446 -5.30 6.81 10.70
N MET A 447 -6.51 7.37 10.79
CA MET A 447 -6.83 8.77 10.53
C MET A 447 -6.52 9.71 11.71
N GLY A 448 -5.92 9.22 12.80
CA GLY A 448 -5.45 10.06 13.89
C GLY A 448 -6.34 10.12 15.14
N MET A 449 -7.35 9.25 15.27
CA MET A 449 -8.14 9.12 16.50
C MET A 449 -7.36 8.38 17.60
N VAL A 450 -6.36 9.07 18.15
CA VAL A 450 -5.53 8.62 19.27
C VAL A 450 -5.60 9.64 20.41
N LEU A 451 -5.46 9.15 21.64
CA LEU A 451 -5.47 9.91 22.88
C LEU A 451 -4.22 9.53 23.68
N ALA A 452 -3.44 10.51 24.12
CA ALA A 452 -2.28 10.29 24.98
C ALA A 452 -2.64 10.61 26.44
N ILE A 453 -2.34 9.72 27.37
CA ILE A 453 -2.45 9.97 28.81
C ILE A 453 -1.02 10.02 29.36
N ARG A 454 -0.58 11.18 29.83
CA ARG A 454 0.77 11.39 30.35
C ARG A 454 0.76 11.45 31.87
N VAL A 455 1.71 10.78 32.50
CA VAL A 455 1.81 10.76 33.96
C VAL A 455 2.78 11.83 34.46
N THR A 456 2.33 12.63 35.43
CA THR A 456 3.12 13.74 36.01
C THR A 456 3.51 13.43 37.47
N GLY A 457 4.78 13.62 37.85
CA GLY A 457 5.29 13.43 39.22
C GLY A 457 6.68 12.80 39.35
N GLU A 458 7.41 13.12 40.44
CA GLU A 458 8.84 12.78 40.68
C GLU A 458 9.13 11.28 40.75
N ARG A 459 10.15 10.83 39.98
CA ARG A 459 10.81 9.53 40.22
C ARG A 459 11.67 9.65 41.48
N PRO A 460 11.60 8.71 42.44
CA PRO A 460 12.53 8.70 43.55
C PRO A 460 13.96 8.44 43.06
N ASP A 461 14.88 9.29 43.48
CA ASP A 461 16.31 9.25 43.19
C ASP A 461 16.91 7.85 43.35
N ARG A 462 17.59 7.37 42.31
CA ARG A 462 18.61 6.33 42.48
C ARG A 462 19.92 7.02 42.84
N GLY A 463 20.28 6.85 44.12
CA GLY A 463 21.51 7.34 44.71
C GLY A 463 22.76 6.99 43.91
N THR A 464 23.65 7.97 43.92
CA THR A 464 25.09 7.94 43.66
C THR A 464 25.76 6.60 43.94
N ALA A 465 26.35 6.00 42.91
CA ALA A 465 27.47 5.07 43.05
C ALA A 465 28.63 5.56 42.19
N HIS A 466 29.74 5.76 42.88
CA HIS A 466 31.04 6.23 42.42
C HIS A 466 31.52 5.63 41.10
N ASP A 467 32.11 6.47 40.24
CA ASP A 467 33.34 6.06 39.59
C ASP A 467 34.34 7.22 39.53
N HIS A 468 35.55 6.91 39.94
CA HIS A 468 36.70 7.81 40.00
C HIS A 468 37.54 7.62 38.74
N GLY A 469 37.98 8.72 38.14
CA GLY A 469 39.38 8.83 37.70
C GLY A 469 39.67 9.02 36.21
N SER A 470 40.12 10.25 35.92
CA SER A 470 41.10 10.66 34.90
C SER A 470 40.60 10.80 33.44
N ALA A 471 40.93 11.88 32.71
CA ALA A 471 42.04 12.81 32.84
C ALA A 471 41.69 14.22 32.32
N ALA A 472 42.49 15.17 32.83
CA ALA A 472 42.43 16.61 32.68
C ALA A 472 42.66 17.14 31.25
N GLY A 473 42.11 18.33 31.02
CA GLY A 473 42.43 19.23 29.91
C GLY A 473 41.90 20.64 30.23
N THR A 474 42.63 21.36 31.06
CA THR A 474 42.38 22.72 31.54
C THR A 474 42.45 23.77 30.44
N GLY A 475 41.57 24.77 30.53
CA GLY A 475 41.67 26.05 29.81
C GLY A 475 40.61 27.04 30.30
N ALA A 476 40.94 27.77 31.37
CA ALA A 476 40.25 28.97 31.85
C ALA A 476 40.32 30.09 30.78
N THR A 477 39.51 31.15 30.74
CA THR A 477 39.16 32.13 31.78
C THR A 477 38.02 33.05 31.32
N ASP A 478 37.17 33.43 32.28
CA ASP A 478 36.62 34.77 32.59
C ASP A 478 36.14 35.77 31.53
N GLY A 479 34.98 36.36 31.83
CA GLY A 479 34.58 37.68 31.32
C GLY A 479 33.09 37.99 31.48
N GLY A 480 32.64 38.25 32.71
CA GLY A 480 31.30 38.78 32.98
C GLY A 480 31.20 40.30 32.82
N SER A 481 29.99 40.79 32.49
CA SER A 481 29.22 41.84 33.20
C SER A 481 28.40 42.78 32.30
N GLY A 482 27.13 43.01 32.70
CA GLY A 482 26.29 44.20 32.48
C GLY A 482 25.70 44.41 31.08
N ASP A 483 24.46 44.03 30.78
CA ASP A 483 23.17 44.67 31.14
C ASP A 483 23.06 46.17 30.75
N THR A 484 22.28 46.46 29.70
CA THR A 484 21.08 47.33 29.78
C THR A 484 20.29 47.39 28.46
N ARG A 485 19.03 46.90 28.58
CA ARG A 485 17.75 47.40 28.04
C ARG A 485 17.38 47.36 26.54
N ASP A 486 16.16 46.84 26.39
CA ASP A 486 15.09 47.08 25.41
C ASP A 486 15.15 46.36 24.05
N GLY A 487 14.16 45.49 23.84
CA GLY A 487 13.75 45.06 22.51
C GLY A 487 13.33 43.60 22.41
N ARG A 488 12.01 43.37 22.56
CA ARG A 488 11.20 42.42 21.77
C ARG A 488 12.02 41.40 20.94
N SER A 489 12.22 40.20 21.49
CA SER A 489 12.66 39.01 20.75
C SER A 489 11.98 37.82 21.43
N GLY A 490 11.23 36.99 20.71
CA GLY A 490 11.71 36.25 19.55
C GLY A 490 12.03 34.86 20.08
N ASP A 491 10.99 34.09 20.36
CA ASP A 491 11.10 32.71 20.81
C ASP A 491 11.76 31.90 19.69
N THR A 492 13.07 31.71 19.84
CA THR A 492 13.91 30.88 18.98
C THR A 492 14.40 29.71 19.82
N ARG A 493 13.46 28.86 20.22
CA ARG A 493 13.71 27.49 20.65
C ARG A 493 12.58 26.59 20.13
N ASP A 494 12.77 25.98 18.97
CA ASP A 494 12.92 24.52 18.89
C ASP A 494 13.07 24.03 17.44
N GLY A 495 14.08 23.20 17.22
CA GLY A 495 14.34 22.47 15.97
C GLY A 495 13.41 21.28 15.81
N GLY A 496 12.10 21.53 15.67
CA GLY A 496 11.10 20.49 15.41
C GLY A 496 11.15 19.97 13.97
N SER A 497 10.74 18.71 13.78
CA SER A 497 10.55 18.11 12.45
C SER A 497 9.29 18.65 11.78
N ALA A 498 9.39 19.13 10.54
CA ALA A 498 8.22 19.57 9.76
C ALA A 498 7.30 18.39 9.43
N ALA A 499 7.89 17.20 9.24
CA ALA A 499 7.14 15.97 8.99
C ALA A 499 6.34 15.50 10.21
N GLU A 500 6.88 15.65 11.43
CA GLU A 500 6.16 15.30 12.66
C GLU A 500 5.09 16.33 13.01
N ALA A 501 5.29 17.59 12.61
CA ALA A 501 4.31 18.66 12.79
C ALA A 501 3.13 18.58 11.80
N PHE A 502 3.27 17.87 10.69
CA PHE A 502 2.22 17.77 9.68
C PHE A 502 1.02 16.97 10.22
N ASP A 503 -0.11 17.66 10.34
CA ASP A 503 -1.41 17.10 10.64
C ASP A 503 -2.36 17.40 9.46
N PRO A 504 -2.81 16.37 8.71
CA PRO A 504 -3.73 16.58 7.58
C PRO A 504 -5.10 17.11 8.00
N MET A 505 -5.45 17.07 9.29
CA MET A 505 -6.74 17.56 9.81
C MET A 505 -6.58 18.86 10.60
N ALA A 506 -5.40 19.52 10.54
CA ALA A 506 -5.21 20.79 11.19
C ALA A 506 -6.07 21.89 10.55
N GLU A 507 -6.67 22.72 11.40
CA GLU A 507 -7.40 23.91 10.95
C GLU A 507 -6.44 25.02 10.56
N SER A 508 -6.76 25.74 9.49
CA SER A 508 -5.99 26.92 9.08
C SER A 508 -6.14 28.07 10.09
N ALA A 509 -5.16 28.98 10.10
CA ALA A 509 -5.28 30.21 10.88
C ALA A 509 -6.49 31.05 10.42
N PRO A 510 -7.14 31.81 11.33
CA PRO A 510 -8.22 32.72 10.96
C PRO A 510 -7.79 33.68 9.84
N GLY A 511 -8.62 33.82 8.81
CA GLY A 511 -8.33 34.68 7.66
C GLY A 511 -7.39 34.07 6.62
N PHE A 512 -7.12 32.75 6.67
CA PHE A 512 -6.44 32.03 5.61
C PHE A 512 -7.10 32.29 4.25
N THR A 513 -6.28 32.49 3.22
CA THR A 513 -6.72 32.66 1.84
C THR A 513 -5.96 31.65 1.00
N ALA A 514 -6.68 30.82 0.24
CA ALA A 514 -6.03 29.86 -0.64
C ALA A 514 -5.36 30.57 -1.81
N ARG A 515 -4.43 29.86 -2.45
CA ARG A 515 -3.84 30.31 -3.69
C ARG A 515 -4.92 30.41 -4.77
N GLU A 516 -4.94 31.56 -5.45
CA GLU A 516 -5.82 31.81 -6.59
C GLU A 516 -5.67 30.72 -7.65
N ALA A 517 -6.74 29.96 -7.87
CA ALA A 517 -6.82 28.91 -8.87
C ALA A 517 -7.59 29.35 -10.11
N GLN A 518 -8.40 30.42 -10.02
CA GLN A 518 -9.21 30.87 -11.14
C GLN A 518 -8.33 31.47 -12.23
N LEU A 519 -8.49 30.98 -13.46
CA LEU A 519 -7.81 31.54 -14.61
C LEU A 519 -8.60 32.73 -15.16
N PRO A 520 -7.90 33.77 -15.67
CA PRO A 520 -8.57 34.86 -16.37
C PRO A 520 -9.24 34.33 -17.66
N PRO A 521 -10.36 34.94 -18.09
CA PRO A 521 -11.01 34.60 -19.35
C PRO A 521 -10.05 34.73 -20.54
N VAL A 522 -10.18 33.85 -21.53
CA VAL A 522 -9.34 33.89 -22.72
C VAL A 522 -9.76 35.09 -23.58
N THR A 523 -8.96 36.15 -23.61
CA THR A 523 -9.17 37.24 -24.58
C THR A 523 -8.72 36.77 -25.97
N ALA A 524 -9.50 37.01 -27.02
CA ALA A 524 -9.21 36.57 -28.38
C ALA A 524 -8.64 37.69 -29.28
N PRO A 525 -7.32 37.78 -29.47
CA PRO A 525 -6.72 38.54 -30.57
C PRO A 525 -6.53 37.67 -31.82
N ALA A 526 -6.57 38.32 -33.00
CA ALA A 526 -6.60 37.70 -34.32
C ALA A 526 -5.24 37.20 -34.87
N GLY A 527 -4.29 36.79 -34.02
CA GLY A 527 -3.00 36.26 -34.47
C GLY A 527 -1.99 35.93 -33.37
N PRO A 528 -0.83 35.34 -33.75
CA PRO A 528 0.24 34.98 -32.81
C PRO A 528 0.76 36.17 -31.99
N ARG A 529 0.93 35.96 -30.69
CA ARG A 529 1.47 36.96 -29.74
C ARG A 529 2.86 36.59 -29.22
N LEU A 530 3.60 37.62 -28.85
CA LEU A 530 4.83 37.49 -28.05
C LEU A 530 4.49 37.69 -26.57
N HIS A 531 4.72 36.67 -25.75
CA HIS A 531 4.60 36.70 -24.30
C HIS A 531 5.98 36.91 -23.67
N ARG A 532 6.22 38.08 -23.09
CA ARG A 532 7.45 38.40 -22.35
C ARG A 532 7.22 38.31 -20.85
N ARG A 533 8.08 37.58 -20.15
CA ARG A 533 8.05 37.49 -18.68
C ARG A 533 9.46 37.31 -18.11
N THR A 534 9.70 37.91 -16.96
CA THR A 534 10.87 37.59 -16.14
C THR A 534 10.46 36.67 -15.01
N LEU A 535 11.15 35.54 -14.85
CA LEU A 535 11.03 34.63 -13.72
C LEU A 535 12.30 34.76 -12.88
N THR A 536 12.17 35.34 -11.70
CA THR A 536 13.27 35.41 -10.73
C THR A 536 13.23 34.17 -9.85
N VAL A 537 14.35 33.45 -9.77
CA VAL A 537 14.51 32.34 -8.83
C VAL A 537 14.85 32.91 -7.47
N THR A 538 14.04 32.60 -6.46
CA THR A 538 14.27 32.99 -5.07
C THR A 538 14.06 31.81 -4.14
N GLU A 539 14.69 31.86 -2.97
CA GLU A 539 14.52 30.88 -1.91
C GLU A 539 13.79 31.52 -0.73
N ALA A 540 12.65 30.97 -0.32
CA ALA A 540 11.82 31.55 0.73
C ALA A 540 11.29 30.48 1.66
N VAL A 541 11.26 30.78 2.97
CA VAL A 541 10.60 29.94 3.96
C VAL A 541 9.11 30.25 3.92
N THR A 542 8.32 29.25 3.55
CA THR A 542 6.87 29.37 3.36
C THR A 542 6.15 28.34 4.21
N GLU A 543 4.99 28.70 4.74
CA GLU A 543 4.09 27.73 5.37
C GLU A 543 3.34 26.95 4.28
N VAL A 544 3.41 25.62 4.34
CA VAL A 544 2.88 24.71 3.30
C VAL A 544 1.72 23.83 3.80
N ALA A 545 1.49 23.84 5.11
CA ALA A 545 0.31 23.34 5.82
C ALA A 545 0.28 24.04 7.20
N PRO A 546 -0.84 24.04 7.94
CA PRO A 546 -0.90 24.73 9.24
C PRO A 546 0.21 24.28 10.18
N GLY A 547 1.10 25.21 10.60
CA GLY A 547 2.23 24.90 11.48
C GLY A 547 3.42 24.20 10.82
N VAL A 548 3.40 23.99 9.50
CA VAL A 548 4.45 23.31 8.74
C VAL A 548 5.12 24.28 7.78
N ARG A 549 6.41 24.57 8.00
CA ARG A 549 7.18 25.50 7.16
C ARG A 549 8.32 24.80 6.45
N GLN A 550 8.49 25.07 5.17
CA GLN A 550 9.58 24.57 4.33
C GLN A 550 10.27 25.74 3.62
N LYS A 551 11.60 25.66 3.44
CA LYS A 551 12.33 26.54 2.53
C LYS A 551 12.12 26.06 1.09
N LEU A 552 11.31 26.81 0.35
CA LEU A 552 11.00 26.53 -1.05
C LEU A 552 11.98 27.26 -1.98
N TRP A 553 12.23 26.66 -3.13
CA TRP A 553 12.90 27.26 -4.27
C TRP A 553 11.85 27.55 -5.32
N THR A 554 11.74 28.81 -5.73
CA THR A 554 10.56 29.27 -6.48
C THR A 554 10.94 29.81 -7.85
N PHE A 555 9.98 29.83 -8.77
CA PHE A 555 10.03 30.70 -9.94
C PHE A 555 9.06 31.85 -9.71
N GLY A 556 9.54 33.09 -9.70
CA GLY A 556 8.67 34.26 -9.52
C GLY A 556 8.01 34.34 -8.13
N GLY A 557 8.69 33.86 -7.09
CA GLY A 557 8.28 34.01 -5.69
C GLY A 557 7.20 33.05 -5.20
N THR A 558 6.76 32.10 -6.03
CA THR A 558 5.72 31.11 -5.66
C THR A 558 6.10 29.70 -6.09
N ALA A 559 5.55 28.71 -5.38
CA ALA A 559 5.67 27.27 -5.69
C ALA A 559 4.27 26.63 -5.62
N PRO A 560 3.67 26.14 -6.71
CA PRO A 560 4.16 26.22 -8.11
C PRO A 560 4.48 27.66 -8.55
N GLY A 561 5.27 27.84 -9.61
CA GLY A 561 5.50 29.15 -10.22
C GLY A 561 4.28 29.71 -10.96
N PRO A 562 4.38 30.93 -11.53
CA PRO A 562 3.32 31.56 -12.30
C PRO A 562 2.81 30.70 -13.47
N VAL A 563 1.50 30.62 -13.62
CA VAL A 563 0.90 30.00 -14.79
C VAL A 563 1.11 30.89 -16.00
N LEU A 564 1.71 30.33 -17.05
CA LEU A 564 1.86 30.99 -18.35
C LEU A 564 0.73 30.51 -19.25
N ARG A 565 0.04 31.40 -19.97
CA ARG A 565 -1.05 31.02 -20.88
C ARG A 565 -0.90 31.68 -22.24
N GLY A 566 -1.13 30.91 -23.30
CA GLY A 566 -1.11 31.38 -24.68
C GLY A 566 -1.86 30.43 -25.61
N ARG A 567 -1.66 30.60 -26.91
CA ARG A 567 -2.30 29.81 -27.97
C ARG A 567 -1.27 29.15 -28.87
N VAL A 568 -1.70 28.15 -29.65
CA VAL A 568 -0.85 27.57 -30.70
C VAL A 568 -0.41 28.67 -31.68
N GLY A 569 0.90 28.79 -31.90
CA GLY A 569 1.53 29.82 -32.71
C GLY A 569 2.17 30.94 -31.89
N ASP A 570 1.77 31.14 -30.62
CA ASP A 570 2.36 32.17 -29.77
C ASP A 570 3.84 31.89 -29.48
N THR A 571 4.60 32.95 -29.26
CA THR A 571 6.01 32.88 -28.85
C THR A 571 6.16 33.34 -27.41
N PHE A 572 6.86 32.56 -26.60
CA PHE A 572 7.24 32.88 -25.24
C PHE A 572 8.71 33.28 -25.21
N GLU A 573 9.00 34.41 -24.59
CA GLU A 573 10.34 34.94 -24.35
C GLU A 573 10.48 35.18 -22.84
N ILE A 574 11.05 34.20 -22.16
CA ILE A 574 11.11 34.13 -20.70
C ILE A 574 12.54 34.38 -20.25
N THR A 575 12.76 35.45 -19.49
CA THR A 575 14.05 35.72 -18.86
C THR A 575 14.09 35.10 -17.48
N LEU A 576 14.91 34.07 -17.30
CA LEU A 576 15.23 33.52 -16.00
C LEU A 576 16.35 34.34 -15.36
N VAL A 577 16.16 34.79 -14.12
CA VAL A 577 17.18 35.44 -13.31
C VAL A 577 17.42 34.58 -12.08
N ASN A 578 18.63 34.06 -11.88
CA ASN A 578 18.94 33.28 -10.69
C ASN A 578 19.38 34.21 -9.54
N ASP A 579 18.46 34.51 -8.63
CA ASP A 579 18.72 35.26 -7.39
C ASP A 579 18.75 34.33 -6.15
N GLY A 580 18.93 33.02 -6.38
CA GLY A 580 19.10 32.01 -5.35
C GLY A 580 20.56 31.85 -4.91
N THR A 581 20.80 30.86 -4.05
CA THR A 581 22.13 30.58 -3.50
C THR A 581 22.87 29.45 -4.22
N ILE A 582 22.17 28.68 -5.06
CA ILE A 582 22.70 27.55 -5.83
C ILE A 582 22.40 27.68 -7.32
N GLY A 583 22.93 26.76 -8.12
CA GLY A 583 22.65 26.70 -9.55
C GLY A 583 21.19 26.32 -9.84
N HIS A 584 20.57 27.03 -10.78
CA HIS A 584 19.20 26.78 -11.22
C HIS A 584 19.06 26.91 -12.73
N SER A 585 18.09 26.23 -13.32
CA SER A 585 17.75 26.34 -14.74
C SER A 585 16.24 26.31 -14.93
N VAL A 586 15.79 26.31 -16.19
CA VAL A 586 14.38 26.08 -16.53
C VAL A 586 14.30 25.26 -17.83
N ASP A 587 13.48 24.22 -17.79
CA ASP A 587 13.00 23.44 -18.92
C ASP A 587 11.51 23.72 -19.10
N PHE A 588 11.08 23.97 -20.34
CA PHE A 588 9.69 24.19 -20.72
C PHE A 588 9.27 23.06 -21.65
N HIS A 589 8.36 22.18 -21.23
CA HIS A 589 7.89 21.07 -22.07
C HIS A 589 7.05 21.54 -23.27
N ALA A 590 6.49 22.75 -23.20
CA ALA A 590 5.86 23.42 -24.33
C ALA A 590 6.85 23.86 -25.43
N GLY A 591 8.15 23.92 -25.11
CA GLY A 591 9.23 24.28 -26.01
C GLY A 591 9.94 23.05 -26.60
N ALA A 592 10.30 23.13 -27.88
CA ALA A 592 11.05 22.08 -28.58
C ALA A 592 12.43 22.59 -28.99
N LEU A 593 13.34 22.75 -28.02
CA LEU A 593 14.72 23.22 -28.24
C LEU A 593 15.74 22.21 -27.70
N ALA A 594 16.95 22.21 -28.28
CA ALA A 594 18.07 21.47 -27.72
C ALA A 594 18.47 22.06 -26.35
N PRO A 595 18.72 21.23 -25.31
CA PRO A 595 18.87 21.69 -23.93
C PRO A 595 20.18 22.44 -23.65
N ASP A 596 21.25 22.16 -24.39
CA ASP A 596 22.64 22.55 -24.07
C ASP A 596 22.83 24.04 -23.76
N ARG A 597 22.05 24.89 -24.41
CA ARG A 597 22.09 26.35 -24.23
C ARG A 597 20.92 26.89 -23.41
N PRO A 598 19.65 26.73 -23.83
CA PRO A 598 18.50 27.35 -23.17
C PRO A 598 18.16 26.75 -21.79
N MET A 599 18.61 25.53 -21.48
CA MET A 599 18.28 24.82 -20.23
C MET A 599 19.50 24.60 -19.32
N ARG A 600 20.65 25.21 -19.65
CA ARG A 600 21.87 25.08 -18.85
C ARG A 600 21.69 25.65 -17.45
N THR A 601 22.41 25.08 -16.47
CA THR A 601 22.47 25.62 -15.11
C THR A 601 23.06 27.03 -15.10
N LEU A 602 22.33 27.97 -14.52
CA LEU A 602 22.76 29.33 -14.25
C LEU A 602 23.25 29.39 -12.80
N GLN A 603 24.48 29.87 -12.61
CA GLN A 603 24.99 30.19 -11.28
C GLN A 603 24.26 31.41 -10.69
N PRO A 604 24.27 31.61 -9.36
CA PRO A 604 23.73 32.80 -8.71
C PRO A 604 24.18 34.12 -9.39
N GLY A 605 23.27 35.08 -9.50
CA GLY A 605 23.46 36.38 -10.15
C GLY A 605 23.48 36.34 -11.69
N ARG A 606 23.28 35.17 -12.32
CA ARG A 606 23.24 35.05 -13.79
C ARG A 606 21.82 35.02 -14.31
N SER A 607 21.66 35.42 -15.57
CA SER A 607 20.38 35.42 -16.28
C SER A 607 20.47 34.78 -17.66
N LEU A 608 19.33 34.32 -18.16
CA LEU A 608 19.18 33.74 -19.49
C LEU A 608 17.78 33.99 -20.02
N THR A 609 17.68 34.42 -21.28
CA THR A 609 16.40 34.46 -22.00
C THR A 609 16.20 33.16 -22.77
N TYR A 610 15.15 32.42 -22.41
CA TYR A 610 14.63 31.27 -23.13
C TYR A 610 13.51 31.75 -24.06
N ARG A 611 13.67 31.57 -25.38
CA ARG A 611 12.62 31.87 -26.37
C ARG A 611 12.13 30.63 -27.12
N PHE A 612 10.84 30.31 -27.08
CA PHE A 612 10.22 29.23 -27.85
C PHE A 612 8.88 29.63 -28.46
N THR A 613 8.48 28.96 -29.55
CA THR A 613 7.15 29.07 -30.14
C THR A 613 6.31 27.84 -29.76
N ALA A 614 5.13 28.07 -29.22
CA ALA A 614 4.20 27.01 -28.83
C ALA A 614 3.54 26.41 -30.08
N THR A 615 4.01 25.23 -30.50
CA THR A 615 3.51 24.56 -31.71
C THR A 615 2.42 23.53 -31.44
N ARG A 616 2.15 23.22 -30.16
CA ARG A 616 1.19 22.22 -29.72
C ARG A 616 0.37 22.72 -28.53
N SER A 617 -0.91 22.40 -28.51
CA SER A 617 -1.83 22.73 -27.41
C SER A 617 -1.74 21.72 -26.27
N GLY A 618 -2.00 22.18 -25.06
CA GLY A 618 -2.02 21.38 -23.83
C GLY A 618 -1.67 22.21 -22.61
N ILE A 619 -1.73 21.58 -21.44
CA ILE A 619 -1.10 22.11 -20.23
C ILE A 619 0.23 21.36 -20.04
N TRP A 620 1.32 22.12 -20.04
CA TRP A 620 2.68 21.61 -20.06
C TRP A 620 3.37 21.99 -18.76
N MET A 621 4.19 21.10 -18.22
CA MET A 621 5.07 21.44 -17.12
C MET A 621 6.21 22.34 -17.61
N TYR A 622 6.64 23.26 -16.75
CA TYR A 622 7.99 23.78 -16.79
C TYR A 622 8.64 23.58 -15.43
N HIS A 623 9.93 23.30 -15.38
CA HIS A 623 10.62 23.01 -14.12
C HIS A 623 12.12 23.27 -14.19
N CYS A 624 12.78 23.29 -13.03
CA CYS A 624 14.25 23.34 -13.00
C CYS A 624 14.84 22.02 -13.51
N ALA A 625 15.86 22.10 -14.38
CA ALA A 625 16.57 20.95 -14.94
C ALA A 625 18.00 20.80 -14.39
N THR A 626 18.37 21.59 -13.38
CA THR A 626 19.65 21.42 -12.65
C THR A 626 19.62 20.16 -11.81
N MET A 627 20.71 19.41 -11.80
CA MET A 627 20.82 18.16 -11.05
C MET A 627 21.09 18.40 -9.55
N PRO A 628 20.50 17.59 -8.64
CA PRO A 628 19.50 16.54 -8.91
C PRO A 628 18.09 17.14 -9.11
N MET A 629 17.50 16.95 -10.30
CA MET A 629 16.23 17.59 -10.69
C MET A 629 15.08 17.31 -9.72
N SER A 630 15.00 16.08 -9.18
CA SER A 630 13.96 15.69 -8.21
C SER A 630 13.96 16.58 -6.97
N LEU A 631 15.14 16.99 -6.48
CA LEU A 631 15.25 17.89 -5.34
C LEU A 631 14.79 19.31 -5.70
N HIS A 632 15.11 19.79 -6.90
CA HIS A 632 14.64 21.11 -7.33
C HIS A 632 13.12 21.15 -7.49
N ILE A 633 12.53 20.11 -8.09
CA ILE A 633 11.08 19.99 -8.25
C ILE A 633 10.41 19.87 -6.88
N ALA A 634 10.89 18.99 -6.00
CA ALA A 634 10.35 18.80 -4.65
C ALA A 634 10.46 20.05 -3.74
N ASN A 635 11.39 20.96 -4.04
CA ASN A 635 11.47 22.25 -3.36
C ASN A 635 10.56 23.34 -3.97
N GLY A 636 9.80 23.04 -5.02
CA GLY A 636 8.81 23.97 -5.58
C GLY A 636 9.14 24.54 -6.96
N MET A 637 10.24 24.13 -7.60
CA MET A 637 10.66 24.68 -8.89
C MET A 637 9.96 24.03 -10.08
N PHE A 638 8.64 24.24 -10.16
CA PHE A 638 7.81 23.81 -11.27
C PHE A 638 6.62 24.77 -11.47
N GLY A 639 6.02 24.77 -12.65
CA GLY A 639 4.77 25.49 -12.92
C GLY A 639 4.12 24.99 -14.22
N ALA A 640 3.06 25.67 -14.64
CA ALA A 640 2.26 25.27 -15.80
C ALA A 640 2.34 26.28 -16.95
N VAL A 641 2.43 25.78 -18.18
CA VAL A 641 2.19 26.52 -19.42
C VAL A 641 0.93 25.97 -20.07
N ILE A 642 -0.14 26.76 -20.14
CA ILE A 642 -1.39 26.41 -20.80
C ILE A 642 -1.36 26.97 -22.22
N ILE A 643 -1.40 26.10 -23.22
CA ILE A 643 -1.54 26.45 -24.63
C ILE A 643 -2.92 25.99 -25.09
N ASP A 644 -3.84 26.94 -25.26
CA ASP A 644 -5.22 26.63 -25.61
C ASP A 644 -5.29 25.90 -26.98
N PRO A 645 -6.06 24.80 -27.11
CA PRO A 645 -6.30 24.18 -28.41
C PRO A 645 -7.09 25.13 -29.33
N PRO A 646 -6.86 25.07 -30.65
CA PRO A 646 -7.64 25.83 -31.61
C PRO A 646 -9.14 25.55 -31.45
N GLY A 647 -9.94 26.62 -31.34
CA GLY A 647 -11.39 26.51 -31.19
C GLY A 647 -11.85 25.97 -29.83
N LEU A 648 -11.04 26.12 -28.77
CA LEU A 648 -11.47 25.82 -27.40
C LEU A 648 -12.75 26.62 -27.07
N PRO A 649 -13.89 25.97 -26.77
CA PRO A 649 -15.11 26.68 -26.38
C PRO A 649 -14.93 27.46 -25.09
N ASP A 650 -15.74 28.49 -24.88
CA ASP A 650 -15.75 29.20 -23.61
C ASP A 650 -16.36 28.33 -22.49
N ALA A 651 -15.83 28.49 -21.28
CA ALA A 651 -16.40 27.96 -20.05
C ALA A 651 -16.75 29.13 -19.14
N ASP A 652 -17.79 29.00 -18.32
CA ASP A 652 -18.21 30.06 -17.40
C ASP A 652 -17.15 30.31 -16.32
N ARG A 653 -16.46 29.25 -15.89
CA ARG A 653 -15.31 29.32 -14.99
C ARG A 653 -14.20 28.38 -15.41
N GLU A 654 -12.97 28.85 -15.27
CA GLU A 654 -11.77 28.04 -15.47
C GLU A 654 -10.90 28.05 -14.21
N TYR A 655 -10.45 26.87 -13.81
CA TYR A 655 -9.52 26.66 -12.71
C TYR A 655 -8.26 25.95 -13.18
N VAL A 656 -7.16 26.15 -12.47
CA VAL A 656 -5.92 25.38 -12.63
C VAL A 656 -5.50 24.76 -11.31
N LEU A 657 -5.28 23.45 -11.31
CA LEU A 657 -4.81 22.67 -10.17
C LEU A 657 -3.52 21.95 -10.55
N VAL A 658 -2.43 22.27 -9.86
CA VAL A 658 -1.13 21.64 -10.05
C VAL A 658 -0.87 20.76 -8.83
N GLN A 659 -0.84 19.44 -9.04
CA GLN A 659 -0.53 18.48 -7.98
C GLN A 659 0.98 18.31 -7.85
N SER A 660 1.49 18.35 -6.62
CA SER A 660 2.90 18.10 -6.32
C SER A 660 3.10 17.48 -4.94
N GLU A 661 4.21 16.78 -4.77
CA GLU A 661 4.59 16.19 -3.49
C GLU A 661 5.53 17.08 -2.67
N PHE A 662 5.46 16.90 -1.35
CA PHE A 662 6.36 17.48 -0.37
C PHE A 662 7.02 16.39 0.47
N TYR A 663 8.35 16.47 0.55
CA TYR A 663 9.21 15.56 1.28
C TYR A 663 9.79 16.34 2.45
N LEU A 664 9.06 16.41 3.56
CA LEU A 664 9.30 17.35 4.65
C LEU A 664 10.53 16.94 5.46
N GLY A 665 11.45 17.88 5.68
CA GLY A 665 12.62 17.75 6.56
C GLY A 665 12.38 18.40 7.93
N ALA A 666 13.42 19.03 8.48
CA ALA A 666 13.27 19.91 9.64
C ALA A 666 12.47 21.18 9.29
N GLN A 667 11.85 21.82 10.28
CA GLN A 667 11.15 23.10 10.09
C GLN A 667 12.07 24.14 9.43
N ASN A 668 11.53 24.85 8.43
CA ASN A 668 12.23 25.84 7.61
C ASN A 668 13.41 25.30 6.77
N ALA A 669 13.63 23.98 6.72
CA ALA A 669 14.63 23.36 5.84
C ALA A 669 14.07 23.12 4.43
N THR A 670 14.94 22.81 3.48
CA THR A 670 14.54 22.30 2.16
C THR A 670 13.99 20.87 2.27
N ALA A 671 13.43 20.36 1.19
CA ALA A 671 12.95 18.99 1.09
C ALA A 671 14.04 17.96 1.45
N ASP A 672 13.64 16.87 2.11
CA ASP A 672 14.49 15.76 2.55
C ASP A 672 14.90 14.87 1.36
N PRO A 673 16.19 14.86 0.98
CA PRO A 673 16.67 14.09 -0.18
C PRO A 673 16.53 12.57 -0.03
N ASP A 674 16.55 12.03 1.20
CA ASP A 674 16.45 10.59 1.42
C ASP A 674 15.01 10.12 1.25
N LYS A 675 14.03 10.93 1.68
CA LYS A 675 12.61 10.67 1.41
C LYS A 675 12.28 10.74 -0.07
N ILE A 676 12.86 11.70 -0.79
CA ILE A 676 12.77 11.80 -2.27
C ILE A 676 13.31 10.52 -2.89
N ARG A 677 14.52 10.08 -2.53
CA ARG A 677 15.12 8.85 -3.06
C ARG A 677 14.29 7.61 -2.74
N ALA A 678 13.57 7.60 -1.62
CA ALA A 678 12.69 6.52 -1.22
C ALA A 678 11.28 6.57 -1.86
N GLY A 679 10.92 7.64 -2.56
CA GLY A 679 9.57 7.84 -3.11
C GLY A 679 8.48 7.94 -2.03
N ARG A 680 8.82 8.48 -0.85
CA ARG A 680 7.95 8.57 0.33
C ARG A 680 7.64 10.04 0.67
N PRO A 681 6.69 10.67 -0.03
CA PRO A 681 6.24 12.01 0.34
C PRO A 681 5.46 11.96 1.65
N ASP A 682 5.58 13.02 2.44
CA ASP A 682 4.80 13.22 3.66
C ASP A 682 3.44 13.84 3.32
N MET A 683 3.43 14.74 2.34
CA MET A 683 2.27 15.53 1.93
C MET A 683 2.18 15.57 0.40
N VAL A 684 0.96 15.59 -0.13
CA VAL A 684 0.67 15.84 -1.55
C VAL A 684 -0.40 16.92 -1.58
N ALA A 685 -0.26 17.94 -2.42
CA ALA A 685 -1.18 19.07 -2.41
C ALA A 685 -1.50 19.54 -3.82
N PHE A 686 -2.71 20.09 -4.00
CA PHE A 686 -3.00 20.95 -5.14
C PHE A 686 -2.52 22.36 -4.84
N ASN A 687 -1.80 22.98 -5.78
CA ASN A 687 -1.36 24.37 -5.73
C ASN A 687 -0.50 24.74 -4.51
N GLY A 688 0.23 23.77 -3.96
CA GLY A 688 1.37 23.99 -3.06
C GLY A 688 1.07 24.14 -1.56
N TYR A 689 -0.19 24.00 -1.13
CA TYR A 689 -0.58 24.01 0.28
C TYR A 689 -1.63 22.93 0.55
N ALA A 690 -1.41 22.06 1.55
CA ALA A 690 -2.34 20.96 1.84
C ALA A 690 -3.71 21.48 2.28
N ASN A 691 -4.78 20.91 1.71
CA ASN A 691 -6.17 21.17 2.10
C ASN A 691 -6.61 22.64 1.98
N GLN A 692 -5.85 23.48 1.26
CA GLN A 692 -6.15 24.91 1.17
C GLN A 692 -7.57 25.18 0.65
N TYR A 693 -8.05 24.33 -0.25
CA TYR A 693 -9.38 24.45 -0.87
C TYR A 693 -10.50 23.80 -0.05
N ASP A 694 -10.21 23.22 1.11
CA ASP A 694 -11.22 22.93 2.12
C ASP A 694 -11.47 24.15 3.00
N HIS A 695 -10.39 24.86 3.35
CA HIS A 695 -10.43 26.08 4.16
C HIS A 695 -10.97 27.29 3.38
N ASP A 696 -10.57 27.45 2.12
CA ASP A 696 -11.04 28.49 1.21
C ASP A 696 -11.48 27.86 -0.14
N PRO A 697 -12.73 27.37 -0.22
CA PRO A 697 -13.22 26.59 -1.35
C PRO A 697 -13.31 27.35 -2.68
N LEU A 698 -13.11 26.61 -3.78
CA LEU A 698 -13.41 27.08 -5.11
C LEU A 698 -14.92 27.34 -5.25
N THR A 699 -15.33 28.28 -6.10
CA THR A 699 -16.74 28.69 -6.18
C THR A 699 -17.33 28.49 -7.57
N ALA A 700 -18.58 28.06 -7.65
CA ALA A 700 -19.33 28.00 -8.90
C ALA A 700 -20.81 28.26 -8.63
N ARG A 701 -21.62 28.34 -9.69
CA ARG A 701 -23.08 28.37 -9.61
C ARG A 701 -23.67 27.13 -10.27
N ALA A 702 -24.82 26.69 -9.78
CA ALA A 702 -25.55 25.61 -10.44
C ALA A 702 -25.84 25.99 -11.91
N GLY A 703 -25.58 25.06 -12.83
CA GLY A 703 -25.73 25.27 -14.26
C GLY A 703 -24.52 25.89 -14.98
N GLU A 704 -23.52 26.42 -14.27
CA GLU A 704 -22.28 26.91 -14.90
C GLU A 704 -21.43 25.75 -15.43
N ARG A 705 -20.84 25.93 -16.61
CA ARG A 705 -19.80 25.05 -17.16
C ARG A 705 -18.46 25.40 -16.54
N VAL A 706 -17.90 24.46 -15.79
CA VAL A 706 -16.63 24.61 -15.11
C VAL A 706 -15.57 23.77 -15.82
N ARG A 707 -14.48 24.41 -16.25
CA ARG A 707 -13.28 23.76 -16.77
C ARG A 707 -12.19 23.74 -15.70
N VAL A 708 -11.60 22.57 -15.46
CA VAL A 708 -10.48 22.42 -14.52
C VAL A 708 -9.28 21.88 -15.29
N TRP A 709 -8.27 22.72 -15.47
CA TRP A 709 -6.95 22.31 -15.94
C TRP A 709 -6.19 21.64 -14.80
N VAL A 710 -5.64 20.46 -15.06
CA VAL A 710 -4.90 19.70 -14.06
C VAL A 710 -3.53 19.33 -14.60
N LEU A 711 -2.49 19.59 -13.81
CA LEU A 711 -1.12 19.18 -14.08
C LEU A 711 -0.61 18.31 -12.93
N SER A 712 -0.15 17.10 -13.24
CA SER A 712 0.54 16.24 -12.27
C SER A 712 2.03 16.55 -12.30
N ALA A 713 2.49 17.58 -11.57
CA ALA A 713 3.87 18.04 -11.67
C ALA A 713 4.88 17.03 -11.10
N GLY A 714 4.52 16.29 -10.04
CA GLY A 714 5.41 15.29 -9.46
C GLY A 714 6.26 15.82 -8.29
N PRO A 715 7.51 15.33 -8.10
CA PRO A 715 8.32 14.62 -9.11
C PRO A 715 7.90 13.19 -9.48
N ASP A 716 7.22 12.45 -8.60
CA ASP A 716 7.03 11.00 -8.79
C ASP A 716 5.57 10.51 -8.72
N ARG A 717 4.64 11.24 -8.09
CA ARG A 717 3.26 10.76 -7.90
C ARG A 717 2.36 11.09 -9.10
N PRO A 718 1.54 10.14 -9.56
CA PRO A 718 0.50 10.42 -10.53
C PRO A 718 -0.67 11.16 -9.86
N SER A 719 -1.52 11.78 -10.68
CA SER A 719 -2.83 12.30 -10.25
C SER A 719 -3.94 11.46 -10.87
N ALA A 720 -4.97 11.18 -10.08
CA ALA A 720 -6.22 10.58 -10.54
C ALA A 720 -7.37 11.52 -10.20
N PHE A 721 -7.38 12.71 -10.82
CA PHE A 721 -8.27 13.79 -10.43
C PHE A 721 -9.75 13.42 -10.60
N HIS A 722 -10.53 13.64 -9.55
CA HIS A 722 -11.95 13.30 -9.46
C HIS A 722 -12.72 14.40 -8.72
N VAL A 723 -13.97 14.67 -9.14
CA VAL A 723 -14.92 15.54 -8.42
C VAL A 723 -16.07 14.65 -7.93
N VAL A 724 -16.18 14.51 -6.61
CA VAL A 724 -17.23 13.73 -5.94
C VAL A 724 -18.58 14.37 -6.22
N GLY A 725 -19.54 13.56 -6.68
CA GLY A 725 -20.87 14.02 -7.12
C GLY A 725 -20.89 14.65 -8.52
N GLY A 726 -19.74 14.77 -9.19
CA GLY A 726 -19.63 15.27 -10.56
C GLY A 726 -19.27 14.16 -11.56
N GLN A 727 -19.65 14.35 -12.82
CA GLN A 727 -19.16 13.57 -13.96
C GLN A 727 -18.64 14.52 -15.02
N PHE A 728 -17.51 14.17 -15.63
CA PHE A 728 -16.90 14.95 -16.69
C PHE A 728 -17.58 14.63 -18.02
N ASP A 729 -18.10 15.64 -18.70
CA ASP A 729 -18.64 15.53 -20.07
C ASP A 729 -17.57 15.79 -21.13
N THR A 730 -16.40 16.29 -20.72
CA THR A 730 -15.26 16.60 -21.56
C THR A 730 -13.99 16.21 -20.84
N VAL A 731 -13.10 15.53 -21.56
CA VAL A 731 -11.77 15.16 -21.08
C VAL A 731 -10.77 15.41 -22.19
N PHE A 732 -9.81 16.27 -21.93
CA PHE A 732 -8.67 16.55 -22.78
C PHE A 732 -7.39 16.17 -22.04
N ARG A 733 -6.53 15.37 -22.66
CA ARG A 733 -5.30 14.86 -22.04
C ARG A 733 -4.18 14.83 -23.08
N GLU A 734 -3.00 15.33 -22.72
CA GLU A 734 -1.79 15.25 -23.55
C GLU A 734 -2.01 15.68 -25.02
N GLY A 735 -2.78 16.75 -25.23
CA GLY A 735 -3.03 17.30 -26.56
C GLY A 735 -4.22 16.71 -27.32
N ALA A 736 -4.93 15.72 -26.76
CA ALA A 736 -6.04 15.03 -27.41
C ALA A 736 -7.32 14.98 -26.55
N TYR A 737 -8.48 15.09 -27.19
CA TYR A 737 -9.76 14.87 -26.53
C TYR A 737 -10.03 13.36 -26.41
N ALA A 738 -10.16 12.87 -25.19
CA ALA A 738 -10.68 11.54 -24.89
C ALA A 738 -12.22 11.53 -24.83
N LEU A 739 -12.82 12.66 -24.45
CA LEU A 739 -14.27 12.87 -24.40
C LEU A 739 -14.61 14.31 -24.78
N ARG A 740 -15.73 14.50 -25.49
CA ARG A 740 -16.30 15.80 -25.87
C ARG A 740 -17.80 15.81 -25.58
N PRO A 741 -18.41 17.00 -25.39
CA PRO A 741 -19.86 17.10 -25.23
C PRO A 741 -20.60 16.49 -26.42
N GLY A 742 -21.56 15.61 -26.15
CA GLY A 742 -22.32 14.89 -27.19
C GLY A 742 -21.57 13.73 -27.86
N GLY A 743 -20.36 13.38 -27.39
CA GLY A 743 -19.60 12.22 -27.87
C GLY A 743 -20.20 10.87 -27.44
N ALA A 744 -20.04 9.86 -28.31
CA ALA A 744 -20.74 8.56 -28.28
C ALA A 744 -22.14 8.62 -27.62
N GLU A 745 -22.92 9.61 -28.07
CA GLU A 745 -24.28 10.02 -27.71
C GLU A 745 -24.60 10.49 -26.27
N ARG A 746 -23.84 10.14 -25.23
CA ARG A 746 -23.99 10.70 -23.84
C ARG A 746 -22.87 10.24 -22.88
N GLY A 747 -21.68 9.96 -23.40
CA GLY A 747 -20.58 9.43 -22.59
C GLY A 747 -20.14 10.38 -21.46
N GLY A 748 -19.70 9.81 -20.34
CA GLY A 748 -19.15 10.55 -19.19
C GLY A 748 -17.86 9.90 -18.69
N ALA A 749 -16.99 10.69 -18.09
CA ALA A 749 -15.77 10.21 -17.43
C ALA A 749 -15.78 10.60 -15.95
N GLN A 750 -15.21 9.73 -15.12
CA GLN A 750 -15.18 9.92 -13.66
C GLN A 750 -13.84 10.46 -13.14
N VAL A 751 -12.75 10.18 -13.86
CA VAL A 751 -11.38 10.45 -13.42
C VAL A 751 -10.58 10.96 -14.61
N LEU A 752 -9.73 11.97 -14.38
CA LEU A 752 -8.63 12.33 -15.26
C LEU A 752 -7.34 11.72 -14.70
N ASP A 753 -6.87 10.63 -15.32
CA ASP A 753 -5.62 9.96 -14.96
C ASP A 753 -4.41 10.63 -15.65
N LEU A 754 -3.47 11.08 -14.83
CA LEU A 754 -2.26 11.79 -15.25
C LEU A 754 -1.03 11.15 -14.60
N PRO A 755 -0.08 10.57 -15.37
CA PRO A 755 1.24 10.24 -14.84
C PRO A 755 2.04 11.51 -14.48
N PRO A 756 3.18 11.40 -13.77
CA PRO A 756 4.05 12.54 -13.53
C PRO A 756 4.43 13.28 -14.82
N ALA A 757 4.48 14.60 -14.73
CA ALA A 757 4.65 15.58 -15.81
C ALA A 757 3.51 15.65 -16.86
N ALA A 758 2.47 14.82 -16.76
CA ALA A 758 1.33 14.89 -17.69
C ALA A 758 0.26 15.88 -17.23
N GLY A 759 -0.50 16.38 -18.19
CA GLY A 759 -1.57 17.32 -17.94
C GLY A 759 -2.77 17.21 -18.88
N GLY A 760 -3.86 17.82 -18.46
CA GLY A 760 -5.12 17.85 -19.20
C GLY A 760 -6.11 18.87 -18.65
N PHE A 761 -7.33 18.83 -19.16
CA PHE A 761 -8.47 19.47 -18.50
C PHE A 761 -9.71 18.59 -18.56
N VAL A 762 -10.61 18.83 -17.61
CA VAL A 762 -11.95 18.27 -17.58
C VAL A 762 -12.98 19.38 -17.57
N GLU A 763 -14.17 19.09 -18.08
CA GLU A 763 -15.32 19.99 -17.97
C GLU A 763 -16.54 19.25 -17.43
N LEU A 764 -17.30 19.95 -16.60
CA LEU A 764 -18.56 19.49 -16.02
C LEU A 764 -19.49 20.66 -15.75
N THR A 765 -20.75 20.35 -15.51
CA THR A 765 -21.76 21.28 -15.02
C THR A 765 -22.36 20.73 -13.72
N PHE A 766 -22.41 21.55 -12.68
CA PHE A 766 -23.05 21.17 -11.42
C PHE A 766 -24.58 21.35 -11.53
N PRO A 767 -25.39 20.29 -11.37
CA PRO A 767 -26.83 20.39 -11.58
C PRO A 767 -27.57 21.10 -10.45
N GLU A 768 -27.02 21.09 -9.23
CA GLU A 768 -27.64 21.67 -8.04
C GLU A 768 -26.60 22.33 -7.13
N ALA A 769 -27.06 23.29 -6.32
CA ALA A 769 -26.24 23.95 -5.31
C ALA A 769 -25.80 22.94 -4.23
N GLY A 770 -24.58 23.11 -3.71
CA GLY A 770 -24.01 22.16 -2.77
C GLY A 770 -22.50 22.30 -2.59
N THR A 771 -21.95 21.31 -1.91
CA THR A 771 -20.51 21.18 -1.62
C THR A 771 -20.02 19.94 -2.34
N TYR A 772 -19.16 20.12 -3.35
CA TYR A 772 -18.64 19.03 -4.18
C TYR A 772 -17.14 18.87 -3.92
N PRO A 773 -16.73 17.87 -3.12
CA PRO A 773 -15.31 17.60 -2.90
C PRO A 773 -14.62 17.22 -4.21
N PHE A 774 -13.36 17.62 -4.36
CA PHE A 774 -12.47 17.11 -5.41
C PHE A 774 -11.21 16.54 -4.78
N VAL A 775 -10.68 15.49 -5.39
CA VAL A 775 -9.56 14.71 -4.86
C VAL A 775 -8.65 14.24 -5.98
N THR A 776 -7.42 13.85 -5.64
CA THR A 776 -6.76 12.77 -6.39
C THR A 776 -7.24 11.43 -5.86
N HIS A 777 -7.70 10.53 -6.72
CA HIS A 777 -8.24 9.23 -6.33
C HIS A 777 -7.13 8.21 -5.96
N VAL A 778 -5.88 8.65 -5.89
CA VAL A 778 -4.87 8.00 -5.06
C VAL A 778 -5.18 8.35 -3.61
N MET A 779 -6.05 7.58 -2.97
CA MET A 779 -6.72 8.00 -1.73
C MET A 779 -5.77 8.36 -0.59
N THR A 780 -4.62 7.69 -0.49
CA THR A 780 -3.61 8.04 0.50
C THR A 780 -2.99 9.42 0.28
N ASP A 781 -2.93 9.88 -0.98
CA ASP A 781 -2.40 11.20 -1.33
C ASP A 781 -3.48 12.28 -1.14
N ALA A 782 -4.76 11.95 -1.37
CA ALA A 782 -5.88 12.79 -0.94
C ALA A 782 -5.87 12.97 0.58
N GLU A 783 -5.82 11.90 1.36
CA GLU A 783 -5.75 11.94 2.84
C GLU A 783 -4.51 12.71 3.37
N ARG A 784 -3.52 12.97 2.51
CA ARG A 784 -2.29 13.72 2.82
C ARG A 784 -2.29 15.16 2.31
N GLY A 785 -3.39 15.69 1.79
CA GLY A 785 -3.45 17.10 1.40
C GLY A 785 -4.09 17.39 0.04
N ALA A 786 -4.21 16.38 -0.84
CA ALA A 786 -4.56 16.57 -2.24
C ALA A 786 -6.08 16.46 -2.44
N HIS A 787 -6.81 17.31 -1.73
CA HIS A 787 -8.25 17.50 -1.89
C HIS A 787 -8.66 18.96 -1.67
N GLY A 788 -9.94 19.21 -1.92
CA GLY A 788 -10.57 20.50 -1.78
C GLY A 788 -12.05 20.42 -2.08
N VAL A 789 -12.71 21.57 -2.11
CA VAL A 789 -14.15 21.66 -2.30
C VAL A 789 -14.52 22.70 -3.36
N PHE A 790 -15.51 22.39 -4.20
CA PHE A 790 -16.32 23.37 -4.89
C PHE A 790 -17.55 23.72 -4.06
N ARG A 791 -17.70 25.00 -3.71
CA ARG A 791 -18.91 25.58 -3.12
C ARG A 791 -19.79 26.13 -4.25
N VAL A 792 -20.81 25.37 -4.59
CA VAL A 792 -21.77 25.68 -5.66
C VAL A 792 -22.99 26.36 -5.06
N ARG A 793 -23.32 27.56 -5.55
CA ARG A 793 -24.45 28.38 -5.07
C ARG A 793 -25.60 28.45 -6.06
#